data_AF-A0A0F9XCP2-F1
#
_entry.id   AF-A0A0F9XCP2-F1
#
_cell.length_a   1.000
_cell.length_b   1.000
_cell.length_c   1.000
_cell.angle_alpha   90.00
_cell.angle_beta   90.00
_cell.angle_gamma   90.00
#
_symmetry.space_group_name_H-M   'P 1'
#
loop_
_entity.id
_entity.type
_entity.pdbx_description
1 polymer ?
#
loop_
_entity_poly.entity_id
_entity_poly.type
_entity_poly.pdbx_seq_one_letter_code
_entity_poly.pdbx_strand_id
1 'polypeptide(L)'
;MWLPRADDAGPSAGYAGAALLFATLAQWLSSQDSELDTEILCWGFLPVLIKSLSQPQPKSLLRPVVSGKARGASSSPYSLWIVAVSAAVYSLFRSETGLVQFLPALTPLLLTVQNYLGSASKPAGLFSPLARDASWVVAPLITTFSISFTTNPTSESSDFQAVAYTLVSVIALGQLAALLPKQAKFRLVLWLFGVASIIPLLSNLWMIRDAQQSAKVFGPEREHPVESLVRGGKANFKSLLKTQSKSYKEAVEQYQLRYHAEPPPGFEAWYKFAVDHESPIIDDFDAIYHTVSPFWQLSGKRVTETMSQIHFAQNSEMWFCSFNGESATSDCAHAYRVFDRHLKVLLDKLFQGLNGALPDVKFLVNHFDEPRVLIPTWGAEEARNHPQFNITSMSHQPIWDEVTKFCASKDKSKKVKTQSSSQAFDLPFVTDQSSAMDLCEHPEYRNMHGLFMSPVSFSLVEGFVPALSTGSPSTMGDILLPSPAYIEGEFIYDDSKEVGWDKKRNNLYWAGSTTGGFATDANWVNYQRQRFVKLAQNIERREFYYLREIGGVIQRVASTFLNGRLFDVAFTRIFQCDRKYCRDQKRFFKVGGWADKDKALKSRLVFDLDGNGISGRYYKLLASRSAPMKQTLLREWHDDRLIPWVHYIPVSQSLEELPELVFYLTSTEAGQSKAREIAEQGRDWFFKALREKDMAVYMYRLLLELARLQDPSREAGFPATQLLEMASSQKSMPALHLSQAAAIANIKAQTAALKPEALQTISHIFRMSNIPIARLDDIRKTIVQHARIALHFHPDRPSRSGRTVVESLLNDGTYRNQFETGISNGLVATQLGGARDEWERNLFSGAYHDTSNSGTVANAFDPTLRPKYGALDLMRSSDGPAPRFGSCYFLLRPEVLSRSTFTFGGSQAIPKERGTADEFDAILAALLKECFLRDTALGVENVRPKRMVEYIDALSKSPLVKDIYKRPPSRNLDHLIEAQIHGDVLLSRDVEALVVDPSFFTRGGTGLLLLALGETYGFPVFVHHGFQLSSGSVPSDFRGPTMPPLAAQIALNGIVDVQIIGEAVKDWVACADLLGDRGDLAQGLQELKLLWHVLVRYG
;
A
#
# COMPACT_ATOMS: atom_id res chain seq x y z
N MET A 1 -18.39 80.63 -13.08
CA MET A 1 -17.37 81.71 -13.07
C MET A 1 -17.04 81.98 -11.61
N TRP A 2 -15.89 81.67 -11.00
CA TRP A 2 -14.52 81.33 -11.42
C TRP A 2 -13.93 80.34 -10.38
N LEU A 3 -13.12 79.39 -10.84
CA LEU A 3 -12.42 78.35 -10.05
C LEU A 3 -11.35 78.95 -9.09
N PRO A 4 -11.09 78.34 -7.91
CA PRO A 4 -9.84 78.54 -7.19
C PRO A 4 -8.72 77.69 -7.81
N ARG A 5 -7.58 78.33 -8.08
CA ARG A 5 -6.38 77.74 -8.69
C ARG A 5 -5.80 76.59 -7.87
N ALA A 6 -5.39 75.57 -8.60
CA ALA A 6 -4.79 74.34 -8.15
C ALA A 6 -3.27 74.37 -8.41
N ASP A 7 -2.45 75.03 -7.58
CA ASP A 7 -1.00 75.05 -7.85
C ASP A 7 -0.06 74.98 -6.63
N ASP A 8 -0.53 74.73 -5.39
CA ASP A 8 0.39 74.54 -4.24
C ASP A 8 0.04 73.29 -3.38
N ALA A 9 -0.17 72.14 -4.03
CA ALA A 9 -0.14 70.84 -3.36
C ALA A 9 1.00 70.01 -3.95
N GLY A 10 2.14 70.00 -3.25
CA GLY A 10 3.39 69.46 -3.76
C GLY A 10 3.37 67.99 -4.18
N PRO A 11 4.37 67.55 -4.95
CA PRO A 11 4.48 66.19 -5.51
C PRO A 11 4.77 65.08 -4.48
N SER A 12 4.85 65.41 -3.19
CA SER A 12 5.24 64.51 -2.09
C SER A 12 4.32 63.30 -1.90
N ALA A 13 3.01 63.44 -2.10
CA ALA A 13 2.09 62.30 -2.02
C ALA A 13 2.20 61.36 -3.25
N GLY A 14 2.48 61.91 -4.43
CA GLY A 14 2.75 61.12 -5.63
C GLY A 14 4.05 60.32 -5.52
N TYR A 15 5.09 60.93 -4.93
CA TYR A 15 6.35 60.22 -4.65
C TYR A 15 6.21 59.15 -3.56
N ALA A 16 5.41 59.38 -2.52
CA ALA A 16 5.14 58.36 -1.50
C ALA A 16 4.36 57.17 -2.07
N GLY A 17 3.36 57.42 -2.93
CA GLY A 17 2.63 56.37 -3.65
C GLY A 17 3.51 55.59 -4.62
N ALA A 18 4.39 56.27 -5.37
CA ALA A 18 5.37 55.62 -6.24
C ALA A 18 6.38 54.79 -5.44
N ALA A 19 6.93 55.33 -4.34
CA ALA A 19 7.86 54.61 -3.48
C ALA A 19 7.22 53.37 -2.83
N LEU A 20 5.96 53.44 -2.39
CA LEU A 20 5.20 52.28 -1.94
C LEU A 20 5.05 51.24 -3.04
N LEU A 21 4.66 51.65 -4.25
CA LEU A 21 4.47 50.75 -5.37
C LEU A 21 5.79 50.04 -5.76
N PHE A 22 6.89 50.78 -5.85
CA PHE A 22 8.20 50.21 -6.19
C PHE A 22 8.81 49.39 -5.06
N ALA A 23 8.69 49.80 -3.79
CA ALA A 23 9.16 48.98 -2.67
C ALA A 23 8.36 47.68 -2.54
N THR A 24 7.05 47.73 -2.81
CA THR A 24 6.19 46.55 -2.83
C THR A 24 6.51 45.64 -4.02
N LEU A 25 6.76 46.22 -5.19
CA LEU A 25 7.18 45.49 -6.39
C LEU A 25 8.57 44.86 -6.19
N ALA A 26 9.52 45.60 -5.62
CA ALA A 26 10.84 45.11 -5.28
C ALA A 26 10.76 43.98 -4.26
N GLN A 27 9.96 44.11 -3.21
CA GLN A 27 9.75 43.05 -2.21
C GLN A 27 9.08 41.81 -2.82
N TRP A 28 8.11 42.01 -3.71
CA TRP A 28 7.44 40.93 -4.42
C TRP A 28 8.39 40.20 -5.39
N LEU A 29 9.23 40.93 -6.13
CA LEU A 29 10.23 40.35 -7.05
C LEU A 29 11.45 39.76 -6.30
N SER A 30 11.84 40.32 -5.15
CA SER A 30 12.85 39.81 -4.21
C SER A 30 12.50 38.39 -3.75
N SER A 31 11.21 38.12 -3.55
CA SER A 31 10.71 36.79 -3.20
C SER A 31 10.89 35.72 -4.30
N GLN A 32 11.39 36.09 -5.49
CA GLN A 32 11.57 35.23 -6.67
C GLN A 32 13.03 35.14 -7.18
N ASP A 33 14.00 35.05 -6.28
CA ASP A 33 15.42 34.72 -6.55
C ASP A 33 16.34 35.79 -7.21
N SER A 34 15.97 37.07 -7.27
CA SER A 34 16.96 38.13 -7.61
C SER A 34 16.74 39.47 -6.89
N GLU A 35 17.13 39.54 -5.62
CA GLU A 35 17.04 40.78 -4.82
C GLU A 35 17.87 41.94 -5.41
N LEU A 36 19.06 41.65 -5.97
CA LEU A 36 19.98 42.70 -6.40
C LEU A 36 19.54 43.37 -7.71
N ASP A 37 19.09 42.58 -8.68
CA ASP A 37 18.69 43.07 -10.00
C ASP A 37 17.35 43.83 -9.94
N THR A 38 16.47 43.42 -9.03
CA THR A 38 15.15 44.03 -8.83
C THR A 38 15.24 45.36 -8.08
N GLU A 39 16.14 45.49 -7.09
CA GLU A 39 16.49 46.79 -6.51
C GLU A 39 17.09 47.73 -7.57
N ILE A 40 18.05 47.27 -8.37
CA ILE A 40 18.68 48.09 -9.41
C ILE A 40 17.64 48.57 -10.44
N LEU A 41 16.68 47.73 -10.82
CA LEU A 41 15.59 48.10 -11.73
C LEU A 41 14.62 49.12 -11.09
N CYS A 42 14.16 48.89 -9.86
CA CYS A 42 13.25 49.82 -9.18
C CYS A 42 13.90 51.19 -8.95
N TRP A 43 15.17 51.23 -8.55
CA TRP A 43 15.92 52.47 -8.33
C TRP A 43 16.37 53.14 -9.64
N GLY A 44 16.57 52.38 -10.73
CA GLY A 44 16.89 52.93 -12.05
C GLY A 44 15.73 53.61 -12.76
N PHE A 45 14.49 53.11 -12.57
CA PHE A 45 13.29 53.66 -13.20
C PHE A 45 12.67 54.86 -12.43
N LEU A 46 12.87 54.93 -11.11
CA LEU A 46 12.30 55.99 -10.26
C LEU A 46 12.68 57.42 -10.73
N PRO A 47 13.94 57.74 -11.07
CA PRO A 47 14.34 59.08 -11.54
C PRO A 47 13.73 59.45 -12.90
N VAL A 48 13.53 58.46 -13.78
CA VAL A 48 12.94 58.65 -15.12
C VAL A 48 11.46 59.03 -15.02
N LEU A 49 10.72 58.37 -14.12
CA LEU A 49 9.31 58.66 -13.86
C LEU A 49 9.12 60.03 -13.20
N ILE A 50 9.99 60.39 -12.25
CA ILE A 50 10.02 61.71 -11.60
C ILE A 50 10.22 62.82 -12.64
N LYS A 51 11.06 62.58 -13.65
CA LYS A 51 11.32 63.50 -14.76
C LYS A 51 10.16 63.57 -15.77
N SER A 52 9.38 62.50 -15.93
CA SER A 52 8.19 62.47 -16.79
C SER A 52 6.96 63.15 -16.17
N LEU A 53 6.87 63.19 -14.83
CA LEU A 53 5.73 63.78 -14.10
C LEU A 53 5.92 65.27 -13.77
N SER A 54 7.09 65.84 -14.06
CA SER A 54 7.39 67.26 -13.85
C SER A 54 7.19 68.05 -15.15
N GLN A 55 6.02 68.67 -15.32
CA GLN A 55 5.82 69.65 -16.39
C GLN A 55 6.58 70.96 -16.10
N PRO A 56 7.20 71.59 -17.11
CA PRO A 56 7.89 72.87 -16.92
C PRO A 56 6.90 74.04 -16.90
N GLN A 57 6.82 74.76 -15.79
CA GLN A 57 6.21 76.10 -15.74
C GLN A 57 7.22 77.18 -16.17
N PRO A 58 6.79 78.25 -16.86
CA PRO A 58 7.68 79.28 -17.38
C PRO A 58 8.18 80.21 -16.26
N LYS A 59 9.47 80.56 -16.36
CA LYS A 59 10.20 81.41 -15.41
C LYS A 59 9.74 82.87 -15.50
N SER A 60 9.46 83.48 -14.36
CA SER A 60 9.62 84.93 -14.19
C SER A 60 10.43 85.25 -12.92
N LEU A 61 11.11 86.39 -12.97
CA LEU A 61 12.31 86.76 -12.24
C LEU A 61 12.02 87.58 -10.95
N LEU A 62 12.90 87.35 -9.96
CA LEU A 62 13.47 88.30 -8.98
C LEU A 62 12.61 88.92 -7.85
N ARG A 63 12.79 88.38 -6.62
CA ARG A 63 13.25 88.96 -5.31
C ARG A 63 12.65 90.29 -4.75
N PRO A 64 12.82 90.63 -3.43
CA PRO A 64 12.88 89.84 -2.18
C PRO A 64 12.14 90.49 -0.97
N VAL A 65 12.42 90.01 0.27
CA VAL A 65 12.11 90.51 1.65
C VAL A 65 10.72 90.06 2.17
N VAL A 66 10.48 89.52 3.39
CA VAL A 66 10.91 89.83 4.77
C VAL A 66 10.76 88.61 5.70
N SER A 67 11.64 88.58 6.71
CA SER A 67 11.62 87.81 7.97
C SER A 67 10.24 87.41 8.53
N GLY A 68 10.11 86.14 8.92
CA GLY A 68 9.03 85.65 9.78
C GLY A 68 9.47 84.40 10.57
N LYS A 69 9.43 84.52 11.90
CA LYS A 69 9.77 83.52 12.93
C LYS A 69 9.42 82.08 12.55
N ALA A 70 10.41 81.19 12.56
CA ALA A 70 10.19 79.74 12.63
C ALA A 70 9.59 79.40 14.01
N ARG A 71 8.27 79.26 14.07
CA ARG A 71 7.63 78.49 15.15
C ARG A 71 8.08 77.05 14.98
N GLY A 72 8.83 76.54 15.96
CA GLY A 72 9.07 75.11 16.10
C GLY A 72 7.72 74.40 16.12
N ALA A 73 7.49 73.54 15.13
CA ALA A 73 6.45 72.53 15.25
C ALA A 73 6.93 71.58 16.34
N SER A 74 6.36 71.69 17.54
CA SER A 74 6.54 70.64 18.53
C SER A 74 5.92 69.37 17.93
N SER A 75 6.78 68.39 17.65
CA SER A 75 6.35 67.03 17.38
C SER A 75 5.55 66.57 18.60
N SER A 76 4.24 66.43 18.42
CA SER A 76 3.33 65.94 19.44
C SER A 76 3.92 64.69 20.12
N PRO A 77 3.89 64.54 21.45
CA PRO A 77 4.41 63.36 22.15
C PRO A 77 3.84 62.03 21.61
N TYR A 78 2.66 62.07 20.98
CA TYR A 78 2.09 60.95 20.24
C TYR A 78 2.94 60.49 19.05
N SER A 79 3.60 61.40 18.32
CA SER A 79 4.47 61.06 17.18
C SER A 79 5.73 60.29 17.60
N LEU A 80 6.27 60.56 18.79
CA LEU A 80 7.43 59.85 19.33
C LEU A 80 7.06 58.45 19.84
N TRP A 81 5.89 58.30 20.48
CA TRP A 81 5.35 56.98 20.84
C TRP A 81 5.02 56.14 19.61
N ILE A 82 4.50 56.76 18.55
CA ILE A 82 4.24 56.09 17.27
C ILE A 82 5.54 55.55 16.66
N VAL A 83 6.64 56.33 16.66
CA VAL A 83 7.95 55.88 16.18
C VAL A 83 8.50 54.73 17.04
N ALA A 84 8.37 54.82 18.35
CA ALA A 84 8.81 53.77 19.27
C ALA A 84 8.04 52.46 19.08
N VAL A 85 6.72 52.53 18.88
CA VAL A 85 5.88 51.37 18.57
C VAL A 85 6.24 50.79 17.21
N SER A 86 6.43 51.60 16.17
CA SER A 86 6.81 51.09 14.84
C SER A 86 8.21 50.46 14.83
N ALA A 87 9.17 50.99 15.61
CA ALA A 87 10.49 50.39 15.78
C ALA A 87 10.45 49.09 16.61
N ALA A 88 9.60 49.02 17.64
CA ALA A 88 9.38 47.82 18.43
C ALA A 88 8.68 46.71 17.61
N VAL A 89 7.66 47.09 16.85
CA VAL A 89 6.95 46.21 15.91
C VAL A 89 7.90 45.71 14.81
N TYR A 90 8.69 46.60 14.20
CA TYR A 90 9.73 46.21 13.24
C TYR A 90 10.76 45.24 13.84
N SER A 91 11.18 45.46 15.08
CA SER A 91 12.12 44.58 15.78
C SER A 91 11.51 43.22 16.11
N LEU A 92 10.22 43.18 16.47
CA LEU A 92 9.45 41.95 16.66
C LEU A 92 9.33 41.16 15.34
N PHE A 93 9.01 41.85 14.24
CA PHE A 93 8.92 41.27 12.90
C PHE A 93 10.26 40.75 12.37
N ARG A 94 11.36 41.47 12.64
CA ARG A 94 12.72 41.02 12.32
C ARG A 94 13.05 39.70 13.03
N SER A 95 12.55 39.49 14.25
CA SER A 95 12.76 38.24 14.98
C SER A 95 11.97 37.06 14.43
N GLU A 96 10.80 37.31 13.81
CA GLU A 96 9.91 36.28 13.25
C GLU A 96 10.26 35.87 11.79
N THR A 97 10.91 36.75 11.03
CA THR A 97 11.11 36.58 9.58
C THR A 97 12.53 36.16 9.18
N GLY A 98 13.51 36.20 10.09
CA GLY A 98 14.88 35.68 9.84
C GLY A 98 15.70 36.40 8.76
N LEU A 99 15.18 37.47 8.16
CA LEU A 99 15.83 38.22 7.08
C LEU A 99 16.94 39.13 7.62
N VAL A 100 18.16 38.95 7.12
CA VAL A 100 19.27 39.90 7.25
C VAL A 100 19.29 40.77 5.99
N GLN A 101 18.58 41.89 6.00
CA GLN A 101 18.77 42.93 4.99
C GLN A 101 19.88 43.89 5.43
N PHE A 102 20.80 44.19 4.51
CA PHE A 102 21.85 45.18 4.67
C PHE A 102 21.31 46.61 4.48
N LEU A 103 20.45 47.10 5.38
CA LEU A 103 20.22 48.55 5.48
C LEU A 103 19.81 48.94 6.91
N PRO A 104 20.80 49.44 7.67
CA PRO A 104 20.89 50.89 7.89
C PRO A 104 22.29 51.47 7.61
N ALA A 105 23.22 50.71 7.02
CA ALA A 105 24.61 51.15 6.77
C ALA A 105 24.82 51.88 5.43
N LEU A 106 23.97 51.67 4.42
CA LEU A 106 24.10 52.27 3.08
C LEU A 106 23.52 53.69 3.00
N THR A 107 22.52 54.04 3.80
CA THR A 107 21.94 55.41 3.84
C THR A 107 22.95 56.45 4.36
N PRO A 108 23.71 56.18 5.45
CA PRO A 108 24.83 57.04 5.83
C PRO A 108 25.90 57.09 4.75
N LEU A 109 26.25 55.95 4.13
CA LEU A 109 27.27 55.85 3.08
C LEU A 109 26.92 56.70 1.86
N LEU A 110 25.66 56.64 1.39
CA LEU A 110 25.13 57.44 0.28
C LEU A 110 25.07 58.93 0.61
N LEU A 111 24.75 59.30 1.86
CA LEU A 111 24.81 60.69 2.32
C LEU A 111 26.26 61.20 2.44
N THR A 112 27.22 60.35 2.83
CA THR A 112 28.66 60.69 2.77
C THR A 112 29.16 60.81 1.34
N VAL A 113 28.76 59.93 0.43
CA VAL A 113 29.09 60.01 -1.00
C VAL A 113 28.45 61.25 -1.64
N GLN A 114 27.25 61.64 -1.22
CA GLN A 114 26.59 62.88 -1.63
C GLN A 114 27.28 64.14 -1.07
N ASN A 115 27.79 64.09 0.16
CA ASN A 115 28.62 65.17 0.72
C ASN A 115 30.01 65.23 0.04
N TYR A 116 30.58 64.10 -0.36
CA TYR A 116 31.88 64.02 -1.03
C TYR A 116 31.81 64.45 -2.51
N LEU A 117 30.72 64.10 -3.21
CA LEU A 117 30.46 64.51 -4.60
C LEU A 117 29.81 65.92 -4.70
N GLY A 118 29.24 66.42 -3.60
CA GLY A 118 28.63 67.76 -3.52
C GLY A 118 29.63 68.93 -3.45
N SER A 119 30.94 68.66 -3.41
CA SER A 119 31.98 69.71 -3.40
C SER A 119 32.33 70.26 -4.78
N ALA A 120 31.71 69.79 -5.87
CA ALA A 120 31.95 70.32 -7.21
C ALA A 120 30.64 70.74 -7.89
N SER A 121 30.40 72.05 -7.90
CA SER A 121 29.45 72.78 -8.77
C SER A 121 27.96 72.40 -8.72
N LYS A 122 27.15 73.36 -8.26
CA LYS A 122 25.68 73.36 -8.39
C LYS A 122 25.22 73.13 -9.83
N PRO A 123 24.11 72.40 -10.01
CA PRO A 123 22.93 73.07 -10.54
C PRO A 123 21.74 72.94 -9.57
N ALA A 124 21.06 74.06 -9.41
CA ALA A 124 19.81 74.17 -8.68
C ALA A 124 18.69 73.41 -9.40
N GLY A 125 17.83 72.71 -8.64
CA GLY A 125 16.44 72.52 -9.07
C GLY A 125 15.75 71.19 -8.76
N LEU A 126 16.46 70.07 -8.53
CA LEU A 126 15.78 68.76 -8.62
C LEU A 126 15.58 67.96 -7.31
N PHE A 127 16.28 68.27 -6.21
CA PHE A 127 16.22 67.41 -5.01
C PHE A 127 16.10 68.13 -3.65
N SER A 128 15.95 69.46 -3.62
CA SER A 128 15.99 70.21 -2.35
C SER A 128 14.70 70.26 -1.50
N PRO A 129 13.48 69.85 -1.94
CA PRO A 129 12.33 69.80 -1.03
C PRO A 129 12.20 68.44 -0.31
N LEU A 130 12.65 67.34 -0.91
CA LEU A 130 12.42 66.00 -0.34
C LEU A 130 13.29 65.74 0.91
N ALA A 131 14.53 66.25 0.92
CA ALA A 131 15.47 66.02 2.02
C ALA A 131 15.24 66.92 3.25
N ARG A 132 14.39 67.96 3.17
CA ARG A 132 14.08 68.85 4.31
C ARG A 132 12.81 68.45 5.07
N ASP A 133 11.87 67.76 4.43
CA ASP A 133 10.56 67.41 5.02
C ASP A 133 10.27 65.90 5.09
N ALA A 134 11.07 65.03 4.48
CA ALA A 134 10.92 63.58 4.65
C ALA A 134 11.61 63.13 5.95
N SER A 135 10.84 63.08 7.03
CA SER A 135 11.26 62.48 8.30
C SER A 135 11.85 61.07 8.07
N TRP A 136 12.97 60.75 8.72
CA TRP A 136 13.60 59.42 8.77
C TRP A 136 12.63 58.27 9.11
N VAL A 137 11.43 58.61 9.59
CA VAL A 137 10.31 57.72 9.92
C VAL A 137 9.59 57.17 8.68
N VAL A 138 9.64 57.83 7.53
CA VAL A 138 8.87 57.40 6.33
C VAL A 138 9.43 56.11 5.71
N ALA A 139 10.76 55.97 5.62
CA ALA A 139 11.40 54.78 5.05
C ALA A 139 11.07 53.46 5.78
N PRO A 140 11.17 53.36 7.13
CA PRO A 140 10.79 52.15 7.84
C PRO A 140 9.29 51.87 7.77
N LEU A 141 8.42 52.89 7.67
CA LEU A 141 6.98 52.68 7.47
C LEU A 141 6.66 52.10 6.10
N ILE A 142 7.30 52.59 5.03
CA ILE A 142 7.17 52.02 3.68
C ILE A 142 7.65 50.57 3.68
N THR A 143 8.80 50.29 4.29
CA THR A 143 9.35 48.94 4.39
C THR A 143 8.43 48.01 5.18
N THR A 144 7.91 48.46 6.33
CA THR A 144 6.97 47.70 7.16
C THR A 144 5.67 47.40 6.42
N PHE A 145 5.14 48.38 5.69
CA PHE A 145 3.99 48.19 4.81
C PHE A 145 4.31 47.15 3.73
N SER A 146 5.40 47.32 2.97
CA SER A 146 5.74 46.44 1.86
C SER A 146 5.97 45.00 2.29
N ILE A 147 6.66 44.76 3.41
CA ILE A 147 6.80 43.41 3.98
C ILE A 147 5.42 42.85 4.36
N SER A 148 4.66 43.59 5.16
CA SER A 148 3.37 43.09 5.68
C SER A 148 2.30 42.90 4.60
N PHE A 149 2.35 43.71 3.53
CA PHE A 149 1.45 43.65 2.38
C PHE A 149 1.78 42.47 1.45
N THR A 150 3.06 42.12 1.32
CA THR A 150 3.51 41.03 0.44
C THR A 150 3.44 39.67 1.12
N THR A 151 3.29 39.60 2.44
CA THR A 151 3.03 38.35 3.16
C THR A 151 1.71 37.72 2.70
N ASN A 152 1.75 36.46 2.28
CA ASN A 152 0.57 35.73 1.88
C ASN A 152 -0.19 35.20 3.12
N PRO A 153 -1.45 35.60 3.38
CA PRO A 153 -2.21 35.09 4.52
C PRO A 153 -2.45 33.57 4.50
N THR A 154 -2.31 32.92 3.34
CA THR A 154 -2.52 31.46 3.22
C THR A 154 -1.33 30.63 3.70
N SER A 155 -0.13 31.21 3.79
CA SER A 155 1.09 30.55 4.29
C SER A 155 1.30 30.70 5.80
N GLU A 156 0.42 31.44 6.48
CA GLU A 156 0.56 31.67 7.92
C GLU A 156 -0.01 30.53 8.75
N SER A 157 0.66 30.25 9.87
CA SER A 157 0.34 29.11 10.75
C SER A 157 -0.84 29.37 11.70
N SER A 158 -1.37 30.60 11.74
CA SER A 158 -2.51 30.96 12.59
C SER A 158 -3.33 32.13 12.03
N ASP A 159 -4.61 32.19 12.40
CA ASP A 159 -5.48 33.34 12.10
C ASP A 159 -4.96 34.65 12.68
N PHE A 160 -4.37 34.58 13.89
CA PHE A 160 -3.79 35.74 14.53
C PHE A 160 -2.66 36.36 13.70
N GLN A 161 -1.75 35.55 13.17
CA GLN A 161 -0.66 36.02 12.29
C GLN A 161 -1.21 36.65 11.01
N ALA A 162 -2.14 35.97 10.32
CA ALA A 162 -2.76 36.49 9.09
C ALA A 162 -3.47 37.85 9.31
N VAL A 163 -4.20 38.00 10.43
CA VAL A 163 -4.85 39.26 10.80
C VAL A 163 -3.82 40.31 11.22
N ALA A 164 -2.78 39.93 11.97
CA ALA A 164 -1.75 40.84 12.45
C ALA A 164 -0.97 41.49 11.29
N TYR A 165 -0.57 40.74 10.26
CA TYR A 165 0.09 41.32 9.08
C TYR A 165 -0.80 42.32 8.35
N THR A 166 -2.08 41.99 8.18
CA THR A 166 -3.05 42.89 7.56
C THR A 166 -3.22 44.16 8.41
N LEU A 167 -3.37 44.01 9.74
CA LEU A 167 -3.50 45.13 10.66
C LEU A 167 -2.26 46.02 10.64
N VAL A 168 -1.07 45.44 10.62
CA VAL A 168 0.20 46.17 10.59
C VAL A 168 0.36 46.93 9.29
N SER A 169 -0.01 46.35 8.14
CA SER A 169 -0.01 47.07 6.86
C SER A 169 -0.94 48.30 6.90
N VAL A 170 -2.15 48.15 7.44
CA VAL A 170 -3.13 49.26 7.56
C VAL A 170 -2.65 50.32 8.56
N ILE A 171 -2.05 49.92 9.68
CA ILE A 171 -1.48 50.84 10.68
C ILE A 171 -0.29 51.60 10.07
N ALA A 172 0.65 50.92 9.42
CA ALA A 172 1.81 51.55 8.77
C ALA A 172 1.37 52.56 7.70
N LEU A 173 0.33 52.21 6.92
CA LEU A 173 -0.26 53.10 5.93
C LEU A 173 -0.98 54.30 6.56
N GLY A 174 -1.73 54.08 7.65
CA GLY A 174 -2.38 55.14 8.41
C GLY A 174 -1.39 56.11 9.04
N GLN A 175 -0.27 55.61 9.55
CA GLN A 175 0.86 56.40 10.06
C GLN A 175 1.52 57.20 8.95
N LEU A 176 1.73 56.59 7.77
CA LEU A 176 2.28 57.27 6.60
C LEU A 176 1.35 58.38 6.10
N ALA A 177 0.03 58.13 6.07
CA ALA A 177 -0.96 59.14 5.74
C ALA A 177 -0.94 60.29 6.76
N ALA A 178 -0.84 60.01 8.07
CA ALA A 178 -0.80 61.01 9.12
C ALA A 178 0.41 61.95 9.04
N LEU A 179 1.56 61.45 8.56
CA LEU A 179 2.80 62.22 8.39
C LEU A 179 2.78 63.14 7.15
N LEU A 180 1.89 62.91 6.17
CA LEU A 180 1.78 63.77 4.98
C LEU A 180 1.07 65.11 5.29
N PRO A 181 1.34 66.21 4.54
CA PRO A 181 0.63 67.48 4.74
C PRO A 181 -0.88 67.38 4.49
N LYS A 182 -1.71 68.10 5.27
CA LYS A 182 -3.18 68.10 5.13
C LYS A 182 -3.70 68.54 3.76
N GLN A 183 -2.92 69.33 3.00
CA GLN A 183 -3.28 69.81 1.66
C GLN A 183 -2.92 68.84 0.52
N ALA A 184 -2.34 67.66 0.82
CA ALA A 184 -1.95 66.70 -0.20
C ALA A 184 -3.18 66.07 -0.89
N LYS A 185 -3.40 66.41 -2.17
CA LYS A 185 -4.56 65.98 -2.98
C LYS A 185 -4.71 64.45 -3.15
N PHE A 186 -3.67 63.67 -2.83
CA PHE A 186 -3.64 62.21 -3.02
C PHE A 186 -3.57 61.41 -1.71
N ARG A 187 -3.80 62.03 -0.54
CA ARG A 187 -3.85 61.32 0.75
C ARG A 187 -4.89 60.20 0.80
N LEU A 188 -6.00 60.36 0.07
CA LEU A 188 -7.07 59.36 -0.10
C LEU A 188 -6.62 58.15 -0.93
N VAL A 189 -5.68 58.33 -1.88
CA VAL A 189 -5.18 57.25 -2.75
C VAL A 189 -4.37 56.23 -1.95
N LEU A 190 -3.70 56.64 -0.86
CA LEU A 190 -3.01 55.71 0.03
C LEU A 190 -3.95 54.66 0.61
N TRP A 191 -5.19 55.03 0.95
CA TRP A 191 -6.17 54.09 1.50
C TRP A 191 -6.59 53.00 0.50
N LEU A 192 -6.39 53.18 -0.81
CA LEU A 192 -6.57 52.11 -1.80
C LEU A 192 -5.58 50.96 -1.56
N PHE A 193 -4.35 51.25 -1.14
CA PHE A 193 -3.38 50.23 -0.76
C PHE A 193 -3.80 49.52 0.54
N GLY A 194 -4.41 50.23 1.48
CA GLY A 194 -5.00 49.63 2.69
C GLY A 194 -6.14 48.66 2.39
N VAL A 195 -7.05 49.04 1.47
CA VAL A 195 -8.10 48.13 0.97
C VAL A 195 -7.49 46.94 0.24
N ALA A 196 -6.49 47.16 -0.61
CA ALA A 196 -5.77 46.09 -1.30
C ALA A 196 -5.08 45.10 -0.33
N SER A 197 -4.69 45.56 0.86
CA SER A 197 -4.09 44.72 1.91
C SER A 197 -5.12 43.76 2.55
N ILE A 198 -6.39 44.15 2.58
CA ILE A 198 -7.49 43.39 3.20
C ILE A 198 -8.04 42.31 2.25
N ILE A 199 -7.96 42.53 0.93
CA ILE A 199 -8.48 41.60 -0.09
C ILE A 199 -7.90 40.19 0.05
N PRO A 200 -6.57 39.99 0.18
CA PRO A 200 -5.98 38.65 0.39
C PRO A 200 -6.49 37.94 1.65
N LEU A 201 -6.69 38.68 2.76
CA LEU A 201 -7.21 38.12 4.01
C LEU A 201 -8.66 37.67 3.83
N LEU A 202 -9.52 38.51 3.24
CA LEU A 202 -10.92 38.15 2.98
C LEU A 202 -11.05 36.99 1.99
N SER A 203 -10.23 36.99 0.94
CA SER A 203 -10.13 35.88 -0.01
C SER A 203 -9.72 34.59 0.69
N ASN A 204 -8.70 34.63 1.54
CA ASN A 204 -8.26 33.45 2.29
C ASN A 204 -9.35 32.90 3.23
N LEU A 205 -10.04 33.77 3.98
CA LEU A 205 -11.16 33.38 4.85
C LEU A 205 -12.33 32.79 4.03
N TRP A 206 -12.60 33.34 2.85
CA TRP A 206 -13.61 32.81 1.94
C TRP A 206 -13.22 31.42 1.42
N MET A 207 -11.99 31.23 0.96
CA MET A 207 -11.50 29.93 0.46
C MET A 207 -11.52 28.84 1.54
N ILE A 208 -11.20 29.18 2.80
CA ILE A 208 -11.31 28.24 3.93
C ILE A 208 -12.77 27.82 4.13
N ARG A 209 -13.69 28.78 4.13
CA ARG A 209 -15.12 28.50 4.30
C ARG A 209 -15.69 27.69 3.13
N ASP A 210 -15.33 28.05 1.90
CA ASP A 210 -15.74 27.34 0.69
C ASP A 210 -15.24 25.89 0.69
N ALA A 211 -13.97 25.68 1.06
CA ALA A 211 -13.41 24.35 1.25
C ALA A 211 -14.19 23.58 2.33
N GLN A 212 -14.44 24.17 3.50
CA GLN A 212 -15.23 23.55 4.58
C GLN A 212 -16.66 23.20 4.17
N GLN A 213 -17.32 24.05 3.40
CA GLN A 213 -18.66 23.78 2.88
C GLN A 213 -18.64 22.64 1.86
N SER A 214 -17.65 22.62 0.97
CA SER A 214 -17.45 21.55 0.00
C SER A 214 -17.14 20.19 0.67
N ALA A 215 -16.59 20.19 1.88
CA ALA A 215 -16.30 18.99 2.66
C ALA A 215 -17.54 18.34 3.29
N LYS A 216 -18.62 19.12 3.51
CA LYS A 216 -19.88 18.62 4.08
C LYS A 216 -20.65 17.69 3.13
N VAL A 217 -20.17 17.54 1.91
CA VAL A 217 -20.61 16.54 0.93
C VAL A 217 -20.50 15.12 1.49
N PHE A 218 -19.50 14.85 2.34
CA PHE A 218 -19.31 13.55 2.97
C PHE A 218 -20.07 13.48 4.30
N GLY A 219 -20.96 12.49 4.43
CA GLY A 219 -21.91 12.35 5.54
C GLY A 219 -22.54 10.95 5.58
N PRO A 220 -23.60 10.72 6.38
CA PRO A 220 -24.19 9.39 6.59
C PRO A 220 -24.65 8.69 5.30
N GLU A 221 -25.04 9.46 4.28
CA GLU A 221 -25.55 8.94 3.01
C GLU A 221 -24.44 8.67 1.96
N ARG A 222 -23.24 9.26 2.14
CA ARG A 222 -22.12 9.16 1.18
C ARG A 222 -20.78 9.14 1.88
N GLU A 223 -20.10 8.00 1.78
CA GLU A 223 -18.90 7.65 2.51
C GLU A 223 -17.63 8.20 1.83
N HIS A 224 -16.73 8.83 2.60
CA HIS A 224 -15.41 9.21 2.09
C HIS A 224 -14.52 7.97 1.91
N PRO A 225 -13.60 7.91 0.91
CA PRO A 225 -12.76 6.73 0.67
C PRO A 225 -11.97 6.23 1.89
N VAL A 226 -11.53 7.16 2.75
CA VAL A 226 -10.86 6.85 4.03
C VAL A 226 -11.73 5.96 4.92
N GLU A 227 -13.04 6.15 4.95
CA GLU A 227 -13.92 5.35 5.80
C GLU A 227 -14.01 3.89 5.31
N SER A 228 -14.01 3.68 3.98
CA SER A 228 -13.91 2.36 3.36
C SER A 228 -12.57 1.69 3.68
N LEU A 229 -11.46 2.45 3.62
CA LEU A 229 -10.13 1.96 3.98
C LEU A 229 -10.04 1.59 5.46
N VAL A 230 -10.60 2.40 6.36
CA VAL A 230 -10.73 2.10 7.79
C VAL A 230 -11.57 0.83 8.01
N ARG A 231 -12.70 0.69 7.30
CA ARG A 231 -13.54 -0.52 7.39
C ARG A 231 -12.78 -1.77 6.94
N GLY A 232 -12.07 -1.70 5.81
CA GLY A 232 -11.22 -2.78 5.31
C GLY A 232 -10.10 -3.13 6.28
N GLY A 233 -9.38 -2.14 6.79
CA GLY A 233 -8.35 -2.33 7.82
C GLY A 233 -8.90 -3.02 9.07
N LYS A 234 -10.07 -2.60 9.57
CA LYS A 234 -10.71 -3.24 10.74
C LYS A 234 -11.14 -4.68 10.46
N ALA A 235 -11.61 -4.98 9.26
CA ALA A 235 -11.91 -6.36 8.86
C ALA A 235 -10.64 -7.23 8.84
N ASN A 236 -9.54 -6.71 8.28
CA ASN A 236 -8.24 -7.38 8.27
C ASN A 236 -7.72 -7.62 9.69
N PHE A 237 -7.78 -6.61 10.56
CA PHE A 237 -7.37 -6.73 11.95
C PHE A 237 -8.20 -7.75 12.73
N LYS A 238 -9.52 -7.78 12.52
CA LYS A 238 -10.39 -8.81 13.13
C LYS A 238 -10.05 -10.21 12.62
N SER A 239 -9.71 -10.34 11.33
CA SER A 239 -9.29 -11.62 10.74
C SER A 239 -7.96 -12.11 11.33
N LEU A 240 -6.96 -11.21 11.43
CA LEU A 240 -5.68 -11.48 12.07
C LEU A 240 -5.88 -12.04 13.48
N LEU A 241 -6.64 -11.35 14.34
CA LEU A 241 -6.87 -11.80 15.72
C LEU A 241 -7.64 -13.13 15.82
N LYS A 242 -8.57 -13.36 14.89
CA LYS A 242 -9.40 -14.58 14.86
C LYS A 242 -8.59 -15.81 14.46
N THR A 243 -7.60 -15.64 13.59
CA THR A 243 -6.79 -16.72 13.03
C THR A 243 -5.64 -17.16 13.94
N GLN A 244 -5.31 -16.38 14.97
CA GLN A 244 -4.25 -16.74 15.92
C GLN A 244 -4.57 -18.02 16.70
N SER A 245 -3.63 -18.95 16.68
CA SER A 245 -3.64 -20.24 17.34
C SER A 245 -3.91 -20.13 18.84
N LYS A 246 -4.77 -21.02 19.35
CA LYS A 246 -5.17 -21.09 20.76
C LYS A 246 -4.52 -22.25 21.51
N SER A 247 -3.86 -23.15 20.81
CA SER A 247 -3.08 -24.24 21.39
C SER A 247 -1.71 -24.37 20.71
N TYR A 248 -0.76 -25.02 21.40
CA TYR A 248 0.56 -25.31 20.84
C TYR A 248 0.43 -26.14 19.55
N LYS A 249 -0.46 -27.13 19.55
CA LYS A 249 -0.71 -27.98 18.38
C LYS A 249 -1.17 -27.16 17.17
N GLU A 250 -2.12 -26.25 17.36
CA GLU A 250 -2.56 -25.33 16.31
C GLU A 250 -1.41 -24.46 15.81
N ALA A 251 -0.57 -23.92 16.71
CA ALA A 251 0.56 -23.08 16.34
C ALA A 251 1.61 -23.85 15.50
N VAL A 252 1.82 -25.14 15.78
CA VAL A 252 2.67 -26.03 14.95
C VAL A 252 2.05 -26.21 13.57
N GLU A 253 0.76 -26.55 13.50
CA GLU A 253 0.04 -26.76 12.23
C GLU A 253 0.03 -25.48 11.38
N GLN A 254 -0.22 -24.32 11.99
CA GLN A 254 -0.16 -23.03 11.31
C GLN A 254 1.25 -22.69 10.83
N TYR A 255 2.29 -22.94 11.63
CA TYR A 255 3.67 -22.74 11.20
C TYR A 255 4.02 -23.60 9.98
N GLN A 256 3.69 -24.90 10.02
CA GLN A 256 3.92 -25.81 8.90
C GLN A 256 3.14 -25.41 7.64
N LEU A 257 1.89 -24.99 7.81
CA LEU A 257 1.03 -24.57 6.72
C LEU A 257 1.52 -23.27 6.07
N ARG A 258 1.92 -22.30 6.88
CA ARG A 258 2.33 -20.96 6.45
C ARG A 258 3.73 -20.93 5.84
N TYR A 259 4.67 -21.66 6.45
CA TYR A 259 6.09 -21.55 6.13
C TYR A 259 6.67 -22.79 5.44
N HIS A 260 5.87 -23.84 5.26
CA HIS A 260 6.31 -25.10 4.65
C HIS A 260 7.60 -25.63 5.29
N ALA A 261 7.70 -25.50 6.62
CA ALA A 261 8.86 -25.91 7.39
C ALA A 261 8.42 -26.43 8.76
N GLU A 262 9.21 -27.32 9.35
CA GLU A 262 9.04 -27.69 10.75
C GLU A 262 9.44 -26.53 11.67
N PRO A 263 8.71 -26.30 12.78
CA PRO A 263 9.10 -25.30 13.76
C PRO A 263 10.52 -25.56 14.31
N PRO A 264 11.29 -24.50 14.65
CA PRO A 264 12.63 -24.68 15.16
C PRO A 264 12.64 -25.37 16.54
N PRO A 265 13.73 -26.06 16.90
CA PRO A 265 13.89 -26.57 18.27
C PRO A 265 13.67 -25.46 19.31
N GLY A 266 12.93 -25.75 20.38
CA GLY A 266 12.53 -24.75 21.39
C GLY A 266 11.21 -24.02 21.11
N PHE A 267 10.52 -24.33 20.00
CA PHE A 267 9.26 -23.68 19.63
C PHE A 267 8.13 -23.84 20.65
N GLU A 268 8.02 -24.99 21.34
CA GLU A 268 7.02 -25.18 22.42
C GLU A 268 7.27 -24.24 23.61
N ALA A 269 8.53 -24.12 24.04
CA ALA A 269 8.92 -23.22 25.11
C ALA A 269 8.68 -21.75 24.72
N TRP A 270 8.96 -21.40 23.46
CA TRP A 270 8.61 -20.10 22.91
C TRP A 270 7.09 -19.84 22.90
N TYR A 271 6.29 -20.81 22.45
CA TYR A 271 4.83 -20.68 22.42
C TYR A 271 4.29 -20.45 23.83
N LYS A 272 4.76 -21.23 24.81
CA LYS A 272 4.43 -21.04 26.22
C LYS A 272 4.84 -19.65 26.71
N PHE A 273 6.05 -19.19 26.38
CA PHE A 273 6.51 -17.86 26.72
C PHE A 273 5.61 -16.77 26.14
N ALA A 274 5.21 -16.89 24.87
CA ALA A 274 4.31 -15.94 24.22
C ALA A 274 2.92 -15.89 24.88
N VAL A 275 2.36 -17.06 25.24
CA VAL A 275 1.08 -17.16 25.95
C VAL A 275 1.17 -16.59 27.37
N ASP A 276 2.21 -16.96 28.13
CA ASP A 276 2.41 -16.49 29.51
C ASP A 276 2.62 -14.96 29.57
N HIS A 277 3.07 -14.34 28.47
CA HIS A 277 3.23 -12.89 28.33
C HIS A 277 2.03 -12.19 27.68
N GLU A 278 0.94 -12.91 27.40
CA GLU A 278 -0.27 -12.39 26.76
C GLU A 278 0.04 -11.72 25.41
N SER A 279 0.90 -12.35 24.59
CA SER A 279 1.13 -11.88 23.22
C SER A 279 -0.16 -12.08 22.41
N PRO A 280 -0.70 -11.03 21.77
CA PRO A 280 -1.89 -11.18 20.95
C PRO A 280 -1.59 -11.80 19.58
N ILE A 281 -0.31 -11.91 19.19
CA ILE A 281 0.17 -12.50 17.93
C ILE A 281 1.01 -13.72 18.25
N ILE A 282 0.66 -14.85 17.61
CA ILE A 282 1.29 -16.16 17.75
C ILE A 282 1.77 -16.68 16.39
N ASP A 283 1.03 -16.48 15.30
CA ASP A 283 1.35 -17.15 14.03
C ASP A 283 2.03 -16.24 13.01
N ASP A 284 1.68 -14.94 12.97
CA ASP A 284 2.13 -13.98 11.96
C ASP A 284 3.52 -13.42 12.30
N PHE A 285 4.57 -14.16 11.92
CA PHE A 285 5.98 -13.78 12.01
C PHE A 285 6.65 -13.80 10.61
N ASP A 286 5.89 -13.39 9.60
CA ASP A 286 6.28 -13.47 8.19
C ASP A 286 7.54 -12.67 7.90
N ALA A 287 7.73 -11.52 8.57
CA ALA A 287 8.93 -10.72 8.46
C ALA A 287 10.20 -11.51 8.84
N ILE A 288 10.15 -12.37 9.87
CA ILE A 288 11.27 -13.24 10.25
C ILE A 288 11.50 -14.27 9.14
N TYR A 289 10.45 -14.98 8.73
CA TYR A 289 10.58 -16.04 7.75
C TYR A 289 11.13 -15.52 6.40
N HIS A 290 10.59 -14.43 5.87
CA HIS A 290 11.01 -13.87 4.59
C HIS A 290 12.46 -13.36 4.59
N THR A 291 12.97 -12.92 5.74
CA THR A 291 14.35 -12.46 5.87
C THR A 291 15.33 -13.59 6.20
N VAL A 292 14.88 -14.65 6.88
CA VAL A 292 15.71 -15.80 7.27
C VAL A 292 15.79 -16.88 6.18
N SER A 293 14.68 -17.18 5.50
CA SER A 293 14.60 -18.27 4.52
C SER A 293 15.58 -18.20 3.35
N PRO A 294 16.02 -17.02 2.85
CA PRO A 294 17.06 -16.96 1.83
C PRO A 294 18.42 -17.54 2.27
N PHE A 295 18.66 -17.72 3.57
CA PHE A 295 19.90 -18.30 4.08
C PHE A 295 19.84 -19.83 4.23
N TRP A 296 18.66 -20.45 4.03
CA TRP A 296 18.46 -21.90 4.12
C TRP A 296 19.21 -22.70 3.05
N GLN A 297 19.52 -22.05 1.93
CA GLN A 297 20.36 -22.61 0.88
C GLN A 297 21.84 -22.77 1.27
N LEU A 298 22.33 -22.11 2.32
CA LEU A 298 23.66 -22.35 2.87
C LEU A 298 23.60 -23.47 3.89
N SER A 299 24.68 -24.22 4.14
CA SER A 299 24.76 -25.12 5.30
C SER A 299 24.99 -24.32 6.59
N GLY A 300 24.72 -24.90 7.76
CA GLY A 300 24.94 -24.19 9.03
C GLY A 300 26.39 -23.82 9.28
N LYS A 301 27.32 -24.72 8.94
CA LYS A 301 28.77 -24.42 8.94
C LYS A 301 29.09 -23.20 8.07
N ARG A 302 28.52 -23.15 6.87
CA ARG A 302 28.75 -22.05 5.93
C ARG A 302 28.21 -20.72 6.44
N VAL A 303 27.05 -20.72 7.12
CA VAL A 303 26.50 -19.52 7.78
C VAL A 303 27.48 -18.98 8.82
N THR A 304 27.97 -19.84 9.72
CA THR A 304 28.91 -19.44 10.77
C THR A 304 30.27 -18.98 10.22
N GLU A 305 30.78 -19.63 9.17
CA GLU A 305 31.98 -19.22 8.46
C GLU A 305 31.83 -17.81 7.86
N THR A 306 30.75 -17.58 7.10
CA THR A 306 30.48 -16.27 6.49
C THR A 306 30.38 -15.17 7.54
N MET A 307 29.69 -15.43 8.65
CA MET A 307 29.59 -14.46 9.74
C MET A 307 30.95 -14.12 10.37
N SER A 308 31.80 -15.13 10.54
CA SER A 308 33.15 -14.92 11.06
C SER A 308 34.02 -14.14 10.07
N GLN A 309 33.94 -14.47 8.77
CA GLN A 309 34.71 -13.80 7.72
C GLN A 309 34.37 -12.32 7.61
N ILE A 310 33.08 -11.95 7.61
CA ILE A 310 32.70 -10.53 7.50
C ILE A 310 33.05 -9.74 8.76
N HIS A 311 33.02 -10.34 9.94
CA HIS A 311 33.45 -9.65 11.16
C HIS A 311 34.92 -9.22 11.09
N PHE A 312 35.78 -10.05 10.50
CA PHE A 312 37.21 -9.75 10.33
C PHE A 312 37.55 -9.10 8.98
N ALA A 313 36.57 -8.83 8.12
CA ALA A 313 36.80 -8.21 6.83
C ALA A 313 37.22 -6.74 6.98
N GLN A 314 38.14 -6.30 6.12
CA GLN A 314 38.55 -4.90 6.06
C GLN A 314 37.35 -4.02 5.69
N ASN A 315 37.17 -2.90 6.40
CA ASN A 315 36.05 -1.96 6.22
C ASN A 315 34.65 -2.54 6.54
N SER A 316 34.58 -3.67 7.26
CA SER A 316 33.32 -4.14 7.81
C SER A 316 32.87 -3.27 8.97
N GLU A 317 31.60 -2.87 8.95
CA GLU A 317 30.92 -2.10 10.00
C GLU A 317 29.96 -2.97 10.83
N MET A 318 30.04 -4.29 10.65
CA MET A 318 29.18 -5.28 11.28
C MET A 318 29.70 -5.65 12.67
N TRP A 319 28.84 -5.50 13.67
CA TRP A 319 29.09 -6.02 15.01
C TRP A 319 28.84 -7.52 15.04
N PHE A 320 29.67 -8.23 15.79
CA PHE A 320 29.48 -9.64 16.04
C PHE A 320 28.99 -9.82 17.47
N CYS A 321 27.79 -10.37 17.61
CA CYS A 321 27.16 -10.61 18.89
C CYS A 321 27.05 -12.12 19.15
N SER A 322 27.16 -12.50 20.42
CA SER A 322 26.86 -13.83 20.92
C SER A 322 25.91 -13.73 22.11
N PHE A 323 24.84 -14.51 22.07
CA PHE A 323 23.93 -14.71 23.18
C PHE A 323 24.28 -16.03 23.88
N ASN A 324 24.40 -15.97 25.20
CA ASN A 324 24.60 -17.14 26.06
C ASN A 324 23.24 -17.59 26.64
N GLY A 325 22.87 -18.83 26.34
CA GLY A 325 21.60 -19.43 26.73
C GLY A 325 21.44 -19.66 28.23
N GLU A 326 22.53 -19.95 28.94
CA GLU A 326 22.51 -20.25 30.38
C GLU A 326 22.33 -18.97 31.21
N SER A 327 23.13 -17.94 30.94
CA SER A 327 23.08 -16.67 31.65
C SER A 327 22.03 -15.70 31.11
N ALA A 328 21.50 -15.95 29.91
CA ALA A 328 20.60 -15.05 29.16
C ALA A 328 21.19 -13.65 28.92
N THR A 329 22.50 -13.60 28.64
CA THR A 329 23.24 -12.34 28.40
C THR A 329 23.80 -12.30 27.00
N SER A 330 23.83 -11.09 26.40
CA SER A 330 24.48 -10.87 25.10
C SER A 330 25.83 -10.18 25.26
N ASP A 331 26.81 -10.58 24.48
CA ASP A 331 28.07 -9.86 24.31
C ASP A 331 28.24 -9.48 22.84
N CYS A 332 28.66 -8.25 22.57
CA CYS A 332 28.76 -7.70 21.22
C CYS A 332 30.11 -7.01 21.06
N ALA A 333 30.85 -7.40 20.02
CA ALA A 333 32.18 -6.88 19.74
C ALA A 333 32.28 -6.31 18.32
N HIS A 334 33.12 -5.30 18.17
CA HIS A 334 33.54 -4.74 16.90
C HIS A 334 35.05 -4.58 16.87
N ALA A 335 35.68 -4.73 15.70
CA ALA A 335 37.13 -4.72 15.57
C ALA A 335 37.81 -3.44 16.12
N TYR A 336 37.13 -2.30 16.07
CA TYR A 336 37.67 -0.99 16.48
C TYR A 336 36.65 -0.02 17.09
N ARG A 337 35.37 -0.39 17.21
CA ARG A 337 34.33 0.50 17.78
C ARG A 337 34.02 0.07 19.21
N VAL A 338 33.71 1.06 20.04
CA VAL A 338 33.45 0.87 21.48
C VAL A 338 32.00 1.19 21.89
N PHE A 339 31.23 1.85 21.02
CA PHE A 339 29.85 2.23 21.29
C PHE A 339 28.90 1.47 20.36
N ASP A 340 28.09 0.60 20.95
CA ASP A 340 27.17 -0.33 20.29
C ASP A 340 25.77 0.27 20.03
N ARG A 341 25.60 1.58 20.29
CA ARG A 341 24.32 2.30 20.22
C ARG A 341 23.21 1.67 21.08
N HIS A 342 23.52 1.31 22.33
CA HIS A 342 22.58 0.75 23.29
C HIS A 342 21.98 -0.60 22.88
N LEU A 343 22.56 -1.29 21.90
CA LEU A 343 22.12 -2.61 21.47
C LEU A 343 22.18 -3.62 22.61
N LYS A 344 23.30 -3.71 23.32
CA LYS A 344 23.45 -4.59 24.48
C LYS A 344 22.42 -4.28 25.56
N VAL A 345 22.16 -3.00 25.82
CA VAL A 345 21.15 -2.56 26.80
C VAL A 345 19.75 -3.04 26.39
N LEU A 346 19.40 -2.94 25.11
CA LEU A 346 18.14 -3.48 24.59
C LEU A 346 18.09 -5.01 24.76
N LEU A 347 19.10 -5.72 24.27
CA LEU A 347 19.12 -7.19 24.30
C LEU A 347 19.07 -7.74 25.73
N ASP A 348 19.89 -7.23 26.63
CA ASP A 348 19.90 -7.64 28.04
C ASP A 348 18.54 -7.37 28.71
N LYS A 349 17.86 -6.28 28.34
CA LYS A 349 16.51 -5.97 28.83
C LYS A 349 15.46 -6.95 28.29
N LEU A 350 15.51 -7.28 27.00
CA LEU A 350 14.56 -8.19 26.37
C LEU A 350 14.75 -9.64 26.81
N PHE A 351 15.97 -10.05 27.13
CA PHE A 351 16.29 -11.43 27.51
C PHE A 351 16.31 -11.68 29.02
N GLN A 352 16.02 -10.66 29.83
CA GLN A 352 15.93 -10.80 31.27
C GLN A 352 14.93 -11.90 31.66
N GLY A 353 15.41 -12.92 32.36
CA GLY A 353 14.58 -14.06 32.82
C GLY A 353 14.43 -15.21 31.83
N LEU A 354 15.17 -15.21 30.71
CA LEU A 354 15.21 -16.32 29.73
C LEU A 354 16.33 -17.35 30.00
N ASN A 355 16.84 -17.42 31.24
CA ASN A 355 17.92 -18.31 31.64
C ASN A 355 17.58 -19.78 31.36
N GLY A 356 18.38 -20.43 30.51
CA GLY A 356 18.18 -21.81 30.06
C GLY A 356 17.03 -22.01 29.05
N ALA A 357 16.36 -20.95 28.61
CA ALA A 357 15.22 -21.06 27.69
C ALA A 357 15.62 -21.05 26.21
N LEU A 358 16.74 -20.41 25.88
CA LEU A 358 17.24 -20.24 24.51
C LEU A 358 18.61 -20.93 24.35
N PRO A 359 18.93 -21.46 23.17
CA PRO A 359 20.28 -21.97 22.89
C PRO A 359 21.29 -20.84 22.74
N ASP A 360 22.58 -21.18 22.86
CA ASP A 360 23.67 -20.29 22.46
C ASP A 360 23.55 -19.96 20.97
N VAL A 361 23.61 -18.68 20.62
CA VAL A 361 23.43 -18.22 19.24
C VAL A 361 24.31 -17.02 18.97
N LYS A 362 24.91 -16.98 17.77
CA LYS A 362 25.72 -15.84 17.31
C LYS A 362 24.95 -15.11 16.22
N PHE A 363 25.15 -13.81 16.07
CA PHE A 363 24.50 -13.03 15.02
C PHE A 363 25.29 -11.76 14.71
N LEU A 364 25.20 -11.30 13.46
CA LEU A 364 25.77 -10.03 13.06
C LEU A 364 24.74 -8.93 13.23
N VAL A 365 25.16 -7.75 13.66
CA VAL A 365 24.29 -6.58 13.78
C VAL A 365 24.89 -5.39 13.03
N ASN A 366 24.09 -4.83 12.14
CA ASN A 366 24.32 -3.52 11.58
C ASN A 366 23.87 -2.46 12.60
N HIS A 367 24.82 -1.68 13.09
CA HIS A 367 24.56 -0.63 14.07
C HIS A 367 24.29 0.75 13.44
N PHE A 368 24.36 0.87 12.10
CA PHE A 368 24.04 2.11 11.40
C PHE A 368 22.57 2.17 11.03
N ASP A 369 22.09 3.40 10.79
CA ASP A 369 20.70 3.66 10.43
C ASP A 369 20.33 3.01 9.09
N GLU A 370 21.27 2.97 8.14
CA GLU A 370 21.04 2.50 6.78
C GLU A 370 21.25 0.98 6.68
N PRO A 371 20.39 0.24 5.95
CA PRO A 371 20.52 -1.19 5.70
C PRO A 371 21.78 -1.52 4.88
N ARG A 372 22.19 -2.79 4.83
CA ARG A 372 23.48 -3.15 4.22
C ARG A 372 23.43 -4.34 3.28
N VAL A 373 22.56 -5.33 3.51
CA VAL A 373 22.67 -6.62 2.85
C VAL A 373 21.84 -6.67 1.58
N LEU A 374 22.50 -6.96 0.46
CA LEU A 374 21.84 -7.29 -0.80
C LEU A 374 22.11 -8.77 -1.12
N ILE A 375 21.04 -9.57 -1.11
CA ILE A 375 21.11 -10.99 -1.42
C ILE A 375 20.96 -11.15 -2.93
N PRO A 376 21.90 -11.81 -3.61
CA PRO A 376 21.83 -11.91 -5.05
C PRO A 376 21.02 -13.13 -5.52
N THR A 377 20.57 -13.14 -6.77
CA THR A 377 19.55 -14.08 -7.28
C THR A 377 20.08 -15.37 -7.91
N TRP A 378 21.37 -15.65 -7.80
CA TRP A 378 21.97 -16.87 -8.33
C TRP A 378 21.62 -18.10 -7.48
N GLY A 379 21.57 -19.27 -8.13
CA GLY A 379 21.02 -20.49 -7.54
C GLY A 379 21.87 -21.08 -6.41
N ALA A 380 21.30 -22.01 -5.64
CA ALA A 380 21.99 -22.66 -4.51
C ALA A 380 23.32 -23.33 -4.89
N GLU A 381 23.50 -23.79 -6.13
CA GLU A 381 24.77 -24.35 -6.62
C GLU A 381 25.85 -23.28 -6.84
N GLU A 382 25.49 -22.11 -7.35
CA GLU A 382 26.42 -20.98 -7.53
C GLU A 382 26.77 -20.37 -6.16
N ALA A 383 25.79 -20.27 -5.25
CA ALA A 383 26.01 -19.83 -3.86
C ALA A 383 26.95 -20.76 -3.06
N ARG A 384 27.03 -22.06 -3.41
CA ARG A 384 28.00 -23.01 -2.84
C ARG A 384 29.43 -22.78 -3.36
N ASN A 385 29.57 -22.27 -4.58
CA ASN A 385 30.85 -22.20 -5.30
C ASN A 385 31.51 -20.81 -5.32
N HIS A 386 30.78 -19.71 -5.09
CA HIS A 386 31.39 -18.38 -4.98
C HIS A 386 31.70 -18.02 -3.52
N PRO A 387 32.98 -17.78 -3.19
CA PRO A 387 33.40 -17.73 -1.80
C PRO A 387 33.27 -16.35 -1.12
N GLN A 388 32.74 -15.31 -1.76
CA GLN A 388 32.94 -13.94 -1.27
C GLN A 388 31.65 -13.11 -1.28
N PHE A 389 31.38 -12.48 -0.13
CA PHE A 389 30.61 -11.24 -0.10
C PHE A 389 31.53 -10.09 -0.54
N ASN A 390 30.95 -9.05 -1.13
CA ASN A 390 31.68 -7.83 -1.45
C ASN A 390 31.18 -6.68 -0.59
N ILE A 391 32.11 -5.88 -0.05
CA ILE A 391 31.80 -4.68 0.72
C ILE A 391 32.15 -3.46 -0.13
N THR A 392 31.15 -2.69 -0.53
CA THR A 392 31.32 -1.48 -1.35
C THR A 392 30.78 -0.27 -0.60
N SER A 393 31.64 0.71 -0.34
CA SER A 393 31.20 2.01 0.20
C SER A 393 30.55 2.83 -0.91
N MET A 394 29.29 3.23 -0.71
CA MET A 394 28.55 4.09 -1.63
C MET A 394 27.97 5.30 -0.89
N SER A 395 28.68 5.73 0.16
CA SER A 395 28.29 6.91 0.92
C SER A 395 28.31 8.15 0.01
N HIS A 396 27.23 8.92 0.06
CA HIS A 396 26.96 10.12 -0.72
C HIS A 396 26.84 9.87 -2.24
N GLN A 397 26.53 8.64 -2.65
CA GLN A 397 26.33 8.25 -4.05
C GLN A 397 24.92 7.70 -4.25
N PRO A 398 24.31 7.87 -5.44
CA PRO A 398 23.04 7.20 -5.75
C PRO A 398 23.20 5.68 -5.69
N ILE A 399 22.31 5.00 -4.96
CA ILE A 399 22.38 3.54 -4.76
C ILE A 399 21.22 2.79 -5.43
N TRP A 400 20.26 3.49 -6.03
CA TRP A 400 19.05 2.86 -6.60
C TRP A 400 19.38 1.70 -7.56
N ASP A 401 20.29 1.91 -8.52
CA ASP A 401 20.64 0.87 -9.49
C ASP A 401 21.18 -0.39 -8.82
N GLU A 402 22.02 -0.23 -7.80
CA GLU A 402 22.59 -1.36 -7.08
C GLU A 402 21.54 -2.11 -6.26
N VAL A 403 20.70 -1.39 -5.52
CA VAL A 403 19.68 -2.02 -4.66
C VAL A 403 18.47 -2.57 -5.44
N THR A 404 18.35 -2.25 -6.73
CA THR A 404 17.27 -2.74 -7.61
C THR A 404 17.77 -3.61 -8.77
N LYS A 405 19.07 -3.88 -8.88
CA LYS A 405 19.63 -4.66 -10.01
C LYS A 405 19.02 -6.05 -10.19
N PHE A 406 18.53 -6.64 -9.10
CA PHE A 406 17.87 -7.95 -9.11
C PHE A 406 16.35 -7.89 -9.34
N CYS A 407 15.75 -6.70 -9.50
CA CYS A 407 14.34 -6.59 -9.89
C CYS A 407 14.10 -7.16 -11.32
N ALA A 408 15.10 -7.07 -12.22
CA ALA A 408 14.98 -7.53 -13.60
C ALA A 408 14.90 -9.07 -13.76
N SER A 409 15.36 -9.86 -12.79
CA SER A 409 15.19 -11.32 -12.84
C SER A 409 13.76 -11.76 -12.51
N LYS A 410 12.89 -10.84 -12.04
CA LYS A 410 11.43 -11.02 -11.91
C LYS A 410 10.65 -10.54 -13.16
N ASP A 411 11.34 -10.04 -14.20
CA ASP A 411 10.74 -9.07 -15.13
C ASP A 411 10.67 -9.52 -16.61
N LYS A 412 10.29 -10.77 -16.88
CA LYS A 412 9.80 -11.19 -18.21
C LYS A 412 8.31 -11.53 -18.26
N SER A 413 7.59 -11.46 -17.14
CA SER A 413 6.13 -11.64 -17.08
C SER A 413 5.37 -10.41 -16.55
N LYS A 414 6.06 -9.33 -16.14
CA LYS A 414 5.46 -8.17 -15.45
C LYS A 414 5.50 -6.83 -16.21
N LYS A 415 5.90 -6.80 -17.50
CA LYS A 415 5.76 -5.58 -18.32
C LYS A 415 4.45 -5.55 -19.09
N VAL A 416 3.37 -5.31 -18.34
CA VAL A 416 2.33 -4.28 -18.56
C VAL A 416 1.46 -4.31 -17.28
N LYS A 417 1.96 -3.73 -16.18
CA LYS A 417 1.05 -3.10 -15.20
C LYS A 417 0.66 -1.76 -15.82
N THR A 418 -0.30 -1.77 -16.74
CA THR A 418 -1.13 -0.58 -16.93
C THR A 418 -1.72 -0.27 -15.57
N GLN A 419 -1.59 0.98 -15.14
CA GLN A 419 -2.18 1.53 -13.92
C GLN A 419 -3.45 0.80 -13.53
N SER A 420 -3.46 0.22 -12.32
CA SER A 420 -4.65 -0.41 -11.76
C SER A 420 -5.82 0.56 -11.89
N SER A 421 -6.85 0.18 -12.63
CA SER A 421 -8.12 0.91 -12.71
C SER A 421 -8.98 0.75 -11.44
N SER A 422 -8.34 0.67 -10.27
CA SER A 422 -8.97 0.75 -8.95
C SER A 422 -8.69 2.08 -8.25
N GLN A 423 -8.42 3.16 -8.99
CA GLN A 423 -8.58 4.51 -8.49
C GLN A 423 -10.06 4.89 -8.61
N ALA A 424 -10.90 4.38 -7.71
CA ALA A 424 -12.31 4.82 -7.65
C ALA A 424 -12.44 6.34 -7.39
N PHE A 425 -11.36 7.03 -7.01
CA PHE A 425 -11.36 8.44 -6.60
C PHE A 425 -10.15 9.27 -7.10
N ASP A 426 -9.33 8.75 -8.03
CA ASP A 426 -8.21 9.47 -8.71
C ASP A 426 -7.11 10.09 -7.79
N LEU A 427 -7.12 9.81 -6.48
CA LEU A 427 -6.05 10.11 -5.51
C LEU A 427 -5.30 8.84 -5.08
N PRO A 428 -3.97 8.90 -4.84
CA PRO A 428 -3.14 7.73 -4.52
C PRO A 428 -3.17 7.34 -3.03
N PHE A 429 -4.36 7.02 -2.50
CA PHE A 429 -4.46 6.43 -1.15
C PHE A 429 -3.78 5.07 -1.10
N VAL A 430 -2.99 4.81 -0.05
CA VAL A 430 -2.31 3.52 0.14
C VAL A 430 -3.33 2.46 0.56
N THR A 431 -3.65 1.53 -0.34
CA THR A 431 -4.55 0.39 -0.09
C THR A 431 -3.81 -0.86 0.37
N ASP A 432 -2.57 -1.05 -0.08
CA ASP A 432 -1.68 -2.15 0.27
C ASP A 432 -0.30 -1.58 0.63
N GLN A 433 0.09 -1.74 1.90
CA GLN A 433 1.35 -1.23 2.42
C GLN A 433 2.56 -1.99 1.87
N SER A 434 2.44 -3.30 1.62
CA SER A 434 3.53 -4.13 1.11
C SER A 434 3.86 -3.77 -0.33
N SER A 435 2.83 -3.59 -1.18
CA SER A 435 3.01 -3.11 -2.56
C SER A 435 3.57 -1.68 -2.58
N ALA A 436 3.06 -0.77 -1.74
CA ALA A 436 3.54 0.62 -1.69
C ALA A 436 5.00 0.76 -1.21
N MET A 437 5.58 -0.26 -0.58
CA MET A 437 7.00 -0.29 -0.19
C MET A 437 7.87 -1.11 -1.15
N ASP A 438 7.30 -1.74 -2.18
CA ASP A 438 8.04 -2.56 -3.15
C ASP A 438 8.80 -1.69 -4.16
N LEU A 439 10.12 -1.63 -4.03
CA LEU A 439 10.96 -0.82 -4.93
C LEU A 439 10.98 -1.37 -6.36
N CYS A 440 10.73 -2.66 -6.55
CA CYS A 440 10.66 -3.26 -7.88
C CYS A 440 9.35 -2.88 -8.61
N GLU A 441 8.29 -2.54 -7.88
CA GLU A 441 7.02 -2.08 -8.47
C GLU A 441 6.99 -0.57 -8.71
N HIS A 442 7.85 0.19 -8.01
CA HIS A 442 7.83 1.65 -7.99
C HIS A 442 9.17 2.29 -8.42
N PRO A 443 9.58 2.18 -9.70
CA PRO A 443 10.81 2.79 -10.21
C PRO A 443 10.87 4.32 -10.05
N GLU A 444 9.72 4.99 -9.93
CA GLU A 444 9.62 6.42 -9.67
C GLU A 444 10.27 6.84 -8.33
N TYR A 445 10.36 5.94 -7.33
CA TYR A 445 10.94 6.26 -6.02
C TYR A 445 12.43 6.56 -6.06
N ARG A 446 13.10 6.22 -7.15
CA ARG A 446 14.51 6.52 -7.43
C ARG A 446 14.93 7.93 -7.04
N ASN A 447 14.09 8.90 -7.40
CA ASN A 447 14.39 10.33 -7.27
C ASN A 447 13.51 11.01 -6.21
N MET A 448 13.00 10.25 -5.23
CA MET A 448 12.03 10.74 -4.25
C MET A 448 12.45 10.53 -2.79
N HIS A 449 13.55 9.81 -2.56
CA HIS A 449 13.99 9.39 -1.23
C HIS A 449 15.51 9.46 -1.10
N GLY A 450 16.01 10.20 -0.10
CA GLY A 450 17.42 10.50 0.07
C GLY A 450 18.29 9.26 0.37
N LEU A 451 17.72 8.20 0.96
CA LEU A 451 18.39 6.89 1.11
C LEU A 451 18.91 6.37 -0.24
N PHE A 452 18.14 6.53 -1.33
CA PHE A 452 18.52 6.01 -2.65
C PHE A 452 19.30 7.02 -3.48
N MET A 453 19.11 8.31 -3.21
CA MET A 453 19.74 9.38 -3.98
C MET A 453 21.16 9.71 -3.48
N SER A 454 21.37 9.74 -2.17
CA SER A 454 22.66 10.06 -1.56
C SER A 454 22.61 9.70 -0.06
N PRO A 455 22.76 8.42 0.31
CA PRO A 455 22.80 8.01 1.71
C PRO A 455 24.07 8.53 2.39
N VAL A 456 24.05 8.68 3.70
CA VAL A 456 25.12 9.29 4.51
C VAL A 456 26.30 8.34 4.72
N SER A 457 26.04 7.07 5.02
CA SER A 457 27.05 6.10 5.46
C SER A 457 26.87 4.70 4.85
N PHE A 458 26.19 4.62 3.70
CA PHE A 458 25.84 3.36 3.08
C PHE A 458 27.08 2.60 2.65
N SER A 459 27.18 1.36 3.11
CA SER A 459 28.21 0.42 2.69
C SER A 459 27.52 -0.91 2.41
N LEU A 460 27.36 -1.18 1.13
CA LEU A 460 26.69 -2.33 0.57
C LEU A 460 27.48 -3.59 0.86
N VAL A 461 26.81 -4.60 1.41
CA VAL A 461 27.29 -5.97 1.56
C VAL A 461 26.50 -6.82 0.57
N GLU A 462 27.10 -7.12 -0.57
CA GLU A 462 26.49 -8.01 -1.56
C GLU A 462 26.91 -9.45 -1.28
N GLY A 463 25.96 -10.31 -0.91
CA GLY A 463 26.19 -11.71 -0.60
C GLY A 463 25.22 -12.28 0.43
N PHE A 464 25.31 -13.60 0.66
CA PHE A 464 24.49 -14.31 1.65
C PHE A 464 25.01 -14.11 3.08
N VAL A 465 24.91 -12.88 3.58
CA VAL A 465 25.32 -12.49 4.94
C VAL A 465 24.10 -12.25 5.83
N PRO A 466 23.83 -13.08 6.84
CA PRO A 466 22.71 -12.87 7.76
C PRO A 466 23.09 -11.78 8.77
N ALA A 467 22.71 -10.54 8.48
CA ALA A 467 22.93 -9.39 9.36
C ALA A 467 21.60 -8.77 9.79
N LEU A 468 21.52 -8.41 11.07
CA LEU A 468 20.35 -7.80 11.68
C LEU A 468 20.41 -6.27 11.53
N SER A 469 19.34 -5.66 11.04
CA SER A 469 19.18 -4.20 10.88
C SER A 469 17.82 -3.75 11.40
N THR A 470 17.72 -2.50 11.85
CA THR A 470 16.48 -1.97 12.45
C THR A 470 15.38 -1.68 11.44
N GLY A 471 15.75 -1.52 10.16
CA GLY A 471 14.81 -1.41 9.05
C GLY A 471 15.47 -1.74 7.71
N SER A 472 14.67 -2.21 6.75
CA SER A 472 15.19 -2.69 5.47
C SER A 472 14.20 -2.49 4.30
N PRO A 473 14.64 -1.96 3.15
CA PRO A 473 13.84 -1.94 1.94
C PRO A 473 13.40 -3.34 1.49
N SER A 474 12.36 -3.40 0.66
CA SER A 474 11.80 -4.63 0.09
C SER A 474 12.81 -5.46 -0.73
N THR A 475 13.82 -4.81 -1.34
CA THR A 475 14.84 -5.47 -2.16
C THR A 475 16.07 -5.92 -1.38
N MET A 476 16.20 -5.53 -0.11
CA MET A 476 17.36 -5.84 0.73
C MET A 476 17.07 -7.03 1.67
N GLY A 477 18.13 -7.75 2.02
CA GLY A 477 18.08 -9.02 2.74
C GLY A 477 18.41 -8.94 4.22
N ASP A 478 18.54 -7.74 4.79
CA ASP A 478 18.75 -7.57 6.22
C ASP A 478 17.60 -8.19 7.04
N ILE A 479 17.96 -8.87 8.13
CA ILE A 479 17.03 -9.48 9.08
C ILE A 479 16.58 -8.40 10.07
N LEU A 480 15.28 -8.29 10.32
CA LEU A 480 14.77 -7.19 11.13
C LEU A 480 14.94 -7.46 12.63
N LEU A 481 15.39 -6.44 13.38
CA LEU A 481 15.34 -6.44 14.85
C LEU A 481 14.69 -5.16 15.38
N PRO A 482 14.09 -5.18 16.60
CA PRO A 482 13.60 -3.97 17.24
C PRO A 482 14.71 -2.93 17.42
N SER A 483 14.40 -1.67 17.12
CA SER A 483 15.38 -0.58 17.24
C SER A 483 15.66 -0.23 18.72
N PRO A 484 16.94 -0.09 19.13
CA PRO A 484 17.29 0.46 20.44
C PRO A 484 16.68 1.85 20.69
N ALA A 485 16.40 2.62 19.64
CA ALA A 485 15.79 3.94 19.75
C ALA A 485 14.44 3.90 20.51
N TYR A 486 13.69 2.80 20.46
CA TYR A 486 12.39 2.72 21.12
C TYR A 486 12.45 2.65 22.65
N ILE A 487 13.63 2.38 23.22
CA ILE A 487 13.86 2.37 24.67
C ILE A 487 14.72 3.56 25.14
N GLU A 488 15.10 4.47 24.24
CA GLU A 488 15.88 5.65 24.59
C GLU A 488 14.99 6.75 25.20
N GLY A 489 15.47 7.41 26.24
CA GLY A 489 14.70 8.41 27.00
C GLY A 489 14.20 9.62 26.18
N GLU A 490 14.78 9.89 25.01
CA GLU A 490 14.29 10.92 24.09
C GLU A 490 12.96 10.50 23.43
N PHE A 491 12.80 9.21 23.14
CA PHE A 491 11.69 8.65 22.37
C PHE A 491 10.62 7.96 23.21
N ILE A 492 10.88 7.67 24.49
CA ILE A 492 9.86 7.12 25.39
C ILE A 492 8.68 8.09 25.55
N TYR A 493 7.46 7.54 25.45
CA TYR A 493 6.21 8.24 25.72
C TYR A 493 6.05 8.54 27.21
N ASP A 494 5.64 9.78 27.52
CA ASP A 494 5.36 10.25 28.88
C ASP A 494 3.91 10.70 28.98
N ASP A 495 3.09 9.92 29.70
CA ASP A 495 1.65 10.19 29.86
C ASP A 495 1.38 11.51 30.59
N SER A 496 2.33 12.02 31.40
CA SER A 496 2.19 13.31 32.08
C SER A 496 2.18 14.51 31.12
N LYS A 497 2.65 14.30 29.88
CA LYS A 497 2.69 15.32 28.81
C LYS A 497 1.48 15.26 27.88
N GLU A 498 0.66 14.20 27.99
CA GLU A 498 -0.48 13.97 27.13
C GLU A 498 -1.63 14.94 27.43
N VAL A 499 -2.39 15.30 26.40
CA VAL A 499 -3.61 16.08 26.52
C VAL A 499 -4.80 15.29 25.98
N GLY A 500 -5.98 15.50 26.57
CA GLY A 500 -7.22 14.90 26.05
C GLY A 500 -7.46 15.26 24.58
N TRP A 501 -8.06 14.34 23.81
CA TRP A 501 -8.33 14.52 22.38
C TRP A 501 -9.00 15.86 22.06
N ASP A 502 -9.97 16.26 22.89
CA ASP A 502 -10.74 17.49 22.71
C ASP A 502 -9.91 18.77 22.96
N LYS A 503 -8.76 18.66 23.63
CA LYS A 503 -7.80 19.75 23.85
C LYS A 503 -6.69 19.80 22.80
N LYS A 504 -6.60 18.80 21.91
CA LYS A 504 -5.60 18.77 20.83
C LYS A 504 -6.00 19.73 19.71
N ARG A 505 -5.00 20.30 19.04
CA ARG A 505 -5.18 21.17 17.88
C ARG A 505 -5.57 20.37 16.65
N ASN A 506 -6.50 20.91 15.84
CA ASN A 506 -6.90 20.38 14.54
C ASN A 506 -5.83 20.67 13.48
N ASN A 507 -4.68 20.02 13.59
CA ASN A 507 -3.57 20.17 12.66
C ASN A 507 -2.75 18.89 12.55
N LEU A 508 -1.94 18.83 11.50
CA LEU A 508 -0.80 17.95 11.34
C LEU A 508 0.44 18.60 11.95
N TYR A 509 1.14 17.85 12.80
CA TYR A 509 2.41 18.28 13.38
C TYR A 509 3.57 17.42 12.89
N TRP A 510 4.67 18.09 12.55
CA TRP A 510 5.99 17.47 12.43
C TRP A 510 7.10 18.49 12.66
N ALA A 511 8.08 18.14 13.48
CA ALA A 511 9.31 18.90 13.59
C ALA A 511 10.50 17.94 13.62
N GLY A 512 11.49 18.21 12.79
CA GLY A 512 12.64 17.32 12.65
C GLY A 512 13.78 17.99 11.93
N SER A 513 14.84 17.23 11.72
CA SER A 513 16.03 17.71 11.04
C SER A 513 16.10 17.16 9.61
N THR A 514 17.03 17.67 8.81
CA THR A 514 17.23 17.28 7.40
C THR A 514 17.89 15.91 7.22
N THR A 515 17.77 15.00 8.20
CA THR A 515 18.23 13.61 8.01
C THR A 515 17.44 12.90 6.93
N GLY A 516 18.02 11.84 6.37
CA GLY A 516 17.41 11.06 5.30
C GLY A 516 18.15 11.10 3.98
N GLY A 517 19.28 11.80 3.93
CA GLY A 517 20.23 11.80 2.83
C GLY A 517 21.28 12.90 3.05
N PHE A 518 22.43 12.77 2.41
CA PHE A 518 23.48 13.79 2.41
C PHE A 518 23.36 14.66 1.15
N ALA A 519 23.15 15.96 1.29
CA ALA A 519 23.01 16.85 0.12
C ALA A 519 24.39 17.23 -0.46
N THR A 520 24.72 16.66 -1.62
CA THR A 520 25.93 16.95 -2.42
C THR A 520 25.64 17.76 -3.68
N ASP A 521 24.37 17.91 -4.06
CA ASP A 521 23.92 18.66 -5.24
C ASP A 521 22.56 19.34 -4.96
N ALA A 522 21.97 20.01 -5.97
CA ALA A 522 20.69 20.70 -5.81
C ALA A 522 19.47 19.75 -5.73
N ASN A 523 19.64 18.45 -5.95
CA ASN A 523 18.56 17.46 -5.91
C ASN A 523 18.08 17.16 -4.48
N TRP A 524 18.71 17.73 -3.44
CA TRP A 524 18.25 17.64 -2.05
C TRP A 524 16.78 18.04 -1.87
N VAL A 525 16.24 18.88 -2.76
CA VAL A 525 14.84 19.31 -2.74
C VAL A 525 13.86 18.14 -2.93
N ASN A 526 14.34 17.06 -3.54
CA ASN A 526 13.57 15.86 -3.83
C ASN A 526 13.71 14.76 -2.77
N TYR A 527 14.50 14.97 -1.71
CA TYR A 527 14.53 14.04 -0.57
C TYR A 527 13.18 14.05 0.14
N GLN A 528 12.80 12.91 0.73
CA GLN A 528 11.48 12.66 1.30
C GLN A 528 11.06 13.72 2.33
N ARG A 529 11.98 14.13 3.22
CA ARG A 529 11.68 15.16 4.24
C ARG A 529 11.55 16.54 3.63
N GLN A 530 12.40 16.87 2.67
CA GLN A 530 12.41 18.14 1.99
C GLN A 530 11.14 18.31 1.16
N ARG A 531 10.71 17.28 0.44
CA ARG A 531 9.43 17.26 -0.29
C ARG A 531 8.23 17.46 0.62
N PHE A 532 8.20 16.76 1.76
CA PHE A 532 7.14 16.91 2.76
C PHE A 532 7.08 18.32 3.37
N VAL A 533 8.21 18.85 3.85
CA VAL A 533 8.26 20.20 4.44
C VAL A 533 7.96 21.27 3.39
N LYS A 534 8.43 21.09 2.15
CA LYS A 534 8.15 21.98 1.01
C LYS A 534 6.67 22.07 0.69
N LEU A 535 5.97 20.94 0.70
CA LEU A 535 4.50 20.86 0.56
C LEU A 535 3.82 21.57 1.73
N ALA A 536 4.17 21.21 2.95
CA ALA A 536 3.49 21.67 4.16
C ALA A 536 3.70 23.18 4.41
N GLN A 537 4.85 23.74 4.03
CA GLN A 537 5.15 25.17 4.10
C GLN A 537 4.63 25.95 2.89
N ASN A 538 4.02 25.28 1.90
CA ASN A 538 3.47 25.89 0.68
C ASN A 538 4.48 26.79 -0.05
N ILE A 539 5.73 26.33 -0.19
CA ILE A 539 6.84 27.12 -0.76
C ILE A 539 6.69 27.29 -2.28
N GLU A 540 6.27 26.23 -2.98
CA GLU A 540 6.07 26.28 -4.43
C GLU A 540 4.61 26.49 -4.83
N ARG A 541 4.39 27.35 -5.84
CA ARG A 541 3.08 27.46 -6.49
C ARG A 541 2.80 26.19 -7.28
N ARG A 542 1.89 25.37 -6.74
CA ARG A 542 1.45 24.12 -7.36
C ARG A 542 -0.04 23.92 -7.10
N GLU A 543 -0.61 22.95 -7.81
CA GLU A 543 -1.96 22.47 -7.55
C GLU A 543 -1.94 21.45 -6.40
N PHE A 544 -2.95 21.55 -5.54
CA PHE A 544 -3.30 20.59 -4.50
C PHE A 544 -4.58 19.89 -4.91
N TYR A 545 -4.70 18.62 -4.59
CA TYR A 545 -5.82 17.81 -5.03
C TYR A 545 -6.74 17.48 -3.86
N TYR A 546 -8.04 17.63 -4.12
CA TYR A 546 -9.09 17.41 -3.14
C TYR A 546 -10.23 16.61 -3.77
N LEU A 547 -11.02 15.91 -2.96
CA LEU A 547 -12.21 15.22 -3.42
C LEU A 547 -13.45 16.10 -3.30
N ARG A 548 -14.22 16.21 -4.38
CA ARG A 548 -15.43 17.03 -4.45
C ARG A 548 -16.52 16.28 -5.17
N GLU A 549 -17.77 16.58 -4.84
CA GLU A 549 -18.91 16.10 -5.62
C GLU A 549 -19.24 17.07 -6.75
N ILE A 550 -19.28 16.53 -7.97
CA ILE A 550 -19.73 17.27 -9.15
C ILE A 550 -20.73 16.38 -9.88
N GLY A 551 -21.98 16.86 -10.01
CA GLY A 551 -23.04 16.14 -10.74
C GLY A 551 -23.40 14.77 -10.15
N GLY A 552 -23.30 14.58 -8.82
CA GLY A 552 -23.64 13.31 -8.18
C GLY A 552 -22.48 12.32 -8.04
N VAL A 553 -21.28 12.65 -8.54
CA VAL A 553 -20.09 11.77 -8.54
C VAL A 553 -18.96 12.44 -7.78
N ILE A 554 -18.24 11.67 -6.94
CA ILE A 554 -17.03 12.13 -6.26
C ILE A 554 -15.87 12.11 -7.26
N GLN A 555 -15.20 13.23 -7.43
CA GLN A 555 -14.10 13.40 -8.37
C GLN A 555 -12.95 14.18 -7.72
N ARG A 556 -11.73 13.96 -8.25
CA ARG A 556 -10.55 14.74 -7.92
C ARG A 556 -10.66 16.13 -8.54
N VAL A 557 -10.42 17.16 -7.74
CA VAL A 557 -10.42 18.56 -8.15
C VAL A 557 -9.10 19.21 -7.75
N ALA A 558 -8.45 19.85 -8.71
CA ALA A 558 -7.26 20.66 -8.50
C ALA A 558 -7.63 22.01 -7.86
N SER A 559 -6.80 22.47 -6.93
CA SER A 559 -6.94 23.76 -6.27
C SER A 559 -5.57 24.36 -6.00
N THR A 560 -5.40 25.65 -6.24
CA THR A 560 -4.16 26.36 -5.86
C THR A 560 -4.12 26.71 -4.37
N PHE A 561 -5.14 26.31 -3.61
CA PHE A 561 -5.28 26.60 -2.20
C PHE A 561 -4.80 25.44 -1.33
N LEU A 562 -3.93 25.75 -0.38
CA LEU A 562 -3.63 24.91 0.77
C LEU A 562 -3.89 25.72 2.04
N ASN A 563 -4.62 25.13 2.98
CA ASN A 563 -4.80 25.75 4.29
C ASN A 563 -3.57 25.50 5.17
N GLY A 564 -2.57 26.38 5.09
CA GLY A 564 -1.31 26.27 5.86
C GLY A 564 -1.50 26.19 7.39
N ARG A 565 -2.65 26.66 7.92
CA ARG A 565 -2.98 26.57 9.35
C ARG A 565 -3.15 25.14 9.86
N LEU A 566 -3.41 24.20 8.94
CA LEU A 566 -3.50 22.78 9.28
C LEU A 566 -2.13 22.10 9.36
N PHE A 567 -1.04 22.80 9.07
CA PHE A 567 0.32 22.26 9.05
C PHE A 567 1.23 23.03 10.02
N ASP A 568 1.58 22.42 11.16
CA ASP A 568 2.68 22.87 12.03
C ASP A 568 3.90 21.99 11.71
N VAL A 569 4.54 22.31 10.57
CA VAL A 569 5.61 21.51 9.97
C VAL A 569 6.85 22.37 9.70
N ALA A 570 7.98 22.00 10.29
CA ALA A 570 9.23 22.72 10.08
C ALA A 570 10.48 21.87 10.28
N PHE A 571 11.55 22.22 9.56
CA PHE A 571 12.89 21.79 9.95
C PHE A 571 13.34 22.57 11.19
N THR A 572 13.88 21.88 12.20
CA THR A 572 14.49 22.48 13.39
C THR A 572 16.01 22.55 13.30
N ARG A 573 16.60 21.72 12.44
CA ARG A 573 18.05 21.66 12.21
C ARG A 573 18.37 21.24 10.78
N ILE A 574 19.25 22.00 10.13
CA ILE A 574 19.78 21.71 8.79
C ILE A 574 21.24 21.27 8.89
N PHE A 575 21.51 20.03 8.49
CA PHE A 575 22.82 19.35 8.49
C PHE A 575 22.80 18.14 7.52
N GLN A 576 23.89 17.38 7.43
CA GLN A 576 24.09 16.32 6.40
C GLN A 576 24.01 16.88 4.97
N CYS A 577 24.85 17.87 4.73
CA CYS A 577 24.92 18.58 3.47
C CYS A 577 26.29 19.22 3.33
N ASP A 578 26.75 19.43 2.10
CA ASP A 578 27.89 20.30 1.88
C ASP A 578 27.54 21.73 2.27
N ARG A 579 28.56 22.50 2.66
CA ARG A 579 28.38 23.87 3.20
C ARG A 579 27.53 24.77 2.30
N LYS A 580 27.64 24.60 0.97
CA LYS A 580 26.81 25.30 -0.02
C LYS A 580 25.35 24.90 0.13
N TYR A 581 25.02 23.62 0.01
CA TYR A 581 23.64 23.13 0.04
C TYR A 581 22.98 23.27 1.41
N CYS A 582 23.74 23.24 2.51
CA CYS A 582 23.21 23.62 3.82
C CYS A 582 22.76 25.09 3.87
N ARG A 583 23.48 25.99 3.20
CA ARG A 583 23.11 27.41 3.11
C ARG A 583 21.88 27.58 2.21
N ASP A 584 21.82 26.85 1.10
CA ASP A 584 20.69 26.88 0.18
C ASP A 584 19.42 26.38 0.87
N GLN A 585 19.46 25.24 1.57
CA GLN A 585 18.33 24.73 2.36
C GLN A 585 17.88 25.71 3.45
N LYS A 586 18.81 26.40 4.14
CA LYS A 586 18.49 27.41 5.16
C LYS A 586 17.77 28.64 4.58
N ARG A 587 18.02 28.97 3.31
CA ARG A 587 17.34 30.06 2.60
C ARG A 587 16.00 29.61 2.05
N PHE A 588 15.93 28.36 1.61
CA PHE A 588 14.75 27.79 0.98
C PHE A 588 13.62 27.49 1.97
N PHE A 589 13.93 26.93 3.15
CA PHE A 589 12.93 26.53 4.14
C PHE A 589 12.76 27.55 5.28
N LYS A 590 11.53 27.70 5.79
CA LYS A 590 11.27 28.38 7.06
C LYS A 590 11.69 27.46 8.21
N VAL A 591 12.90 27.65 8.71
CA VAL A 591 13.47 26.85 9.81
C VAL A 591 12.86 27.27 11.14
N GLY A 592 12.29 26.33 11.88
CA GLY A 592 11.75 26.54 13.22
C GLY A 592 12.83 26.55 14.30
N GLY A 593 12.48 27.07 15.48
CA GLY A 593 13.33 26.96 16.68
C GLY A 593 13.41 25.52 17.22
N TRP A 594 14.14 25.35 18.32
CA TRP A 594 14.16 24.07 19.04
C TRP A 594 12.74 23.67 19.44
N ALA A 595 12.35 22.45 19.11
CA ALA A 595 11.03 21.91 19.40
C ALA A 595 11.11 20.96 20.58
N ASP A 596 10.23 21.16 21.56
CA ASP A 596 10.04 20.22 22.65
C ASP A 596 9.65 18.84 22.12
N LYS A 597 10.31 17.79 22.65
CA LYS A 597 10.17 16.40 22.17
C LYS A 597 8.74 15.83 22.31
N ASP A 598 7.89 16.47 23.11
CA ASP A 598 6.52 16.07 23.39
C ASP A 598 5.49 17.06 22.79
N LYS A 599 5.95 18.09 22.05
CA LYS A 599 5.05 19.05 21.37
C LYS A 599 4.07 18.36 20.41
N ALA A 600 4.47 17.24 19.80
CA ALA A 600 3.62 16.42 18.92
C ALA A 600 2.33 15.94 19.61
N LEU A 601 2.37 15.70 20.92
CA LEU A 601 1.22 15.21 21.69
C LEU A 601 0.08 16.25 21.75
N LYS A 602 0.31 17.50 21.33
CA LYS A 602 -0.71 18.57 21.34
C LYS A 602 -1.51 18.69 20.04
N SER A 603 -1.20 17.86 19.04
CA SER A 603 -1.82 17.88 17.72
C SER A 603 -2.62 16.61 17.46
N ARG A 604 -3.74 16.70 16.75
CA ARG A 604 -4.58 15.53 16.44
C ARG A 604 -3.92 14.59 15.43
N LEU A 605 -3.24 15.13 14.42
CA LEU A 605 -2.48 14.34 13.47
C LEU A 605 -0.98 14.56 13.70
N VAL A 606 -0.19 13.49 13.64
CA VAL A 606 1.26 13.53 13.80
C VAL A 606 1.93 12.75 12.68
N PHE A 607 2.88 13.37 11.98
CA PHE A 607 3.53 12.73 10.84
C PHE A 607 4.79 11.98 11.26
N ASP A 608 5.03 10.82 10.66
CA ASP A 608 6.24 10.04 10.78
C ASP A 608 6.79 9.70 9.40
N LEU A 609 8.11 9.83 9.25
CA LEU A 609 8.80 9.56 8.00
C LEU A 609 10.26 9.20 8.23
N ASP A 610 10.79 8.42 7.28
CA ASP A 610 12.14 7.89 7.30
C ASP A 610 13.20 9.00 7.46
N GLY A 611 14.18 8.73 8.30
CA GLY A 611 15.44 9.46 8.37
C GLY A 611 16.48 8.78 7.49
N ASN A 612 17.74 8.71 7.97
CA ASN A 612 18.75 7.87 7.31
C ASN A 612 18.33 6.38 7.38
N GLY A 613 17.56 6.04 8.40
CA GLY A 613 16.85 4.77 8.57
C GLY A 613 15.48 5.02 9.19
N ILE A 614 15.06 4.13 10.07
CA ILE A 614 13.76 4.21 10.76
C ILE A 614 13.63 5.44 11.67
N SER A 615 12.40 5.80 12.04
CA SER A 615 12.12 6.90 12.96
C SER A 615 11.91 6.39 14.39
N GLY A 616 12.86 6.68 15.30
CA GLY A 616 12.72 6.35 16.73
C GLY A 616 11.50 7.00 17.40
N ARG A 617 10.96 8.07 16.83
CA ARG A 617 9.78 8.78 17.36
C ARG A 617 8.49 7.99 17.21
N TYR A 618 8.43 7.02 16.28
CA TYR A 618 7.17 6.39 15.87
C TYR A 618 6.39 5.77 17.04
N TYR A 619 7.08 5.15 17.99
CA TYR A 619 6.45 4.51 19.17
C TYR A 619 5.80 5.53 20.09
N LYS A 620 6.42 6.69 20.28
CA LYS A 620 5.80 7.80 21.03
C LYS A 620 4.51 8.27 20.37
N LEU A 621 4.50 8.35 19.04
CA LEU A 621 3.35 8.82 18.27
C LEU A 621 2.21 7.79 18.35
N LEU A 622 2.51 6.50 18.17
CA LEU A 622 1.52 5.42 18.34
C LEU A 622 0.94 5.36 19.76
N ALA A 623 1.79 5.51 20.78
CA ALA A 623 1.36 5.51 22.17
C ALA A 623 0.50 6.73 22.53
N SER A 624 0.61 7.83 21.78
CA SER A 624 -0.14 9.06 22.05
C SER A 624 -1.62 8.95 21.69
N ARG A 625 -2.42 9.91 22.15
CA ARG A 625 -3.80 10.10 21.70
C ARG A 625 -3.89 10.89 20.38
N SER A 626 -2.87 10.83 19.55
CA SER A 626 -2.82 11.47 18.23
C SER A 626 -2.83 10.40 17.14
N ALA A 627 -3.42 10.69 15.98
CA ALA A 627 -3.44 9.75 14.86
C ALA A 627 -2.13 9.83 14.08
N PRO A 628 -1.30 8.78 14.07
CA PRO A 628 -0.05 8.80 13.33
C PRO A 628 -0.30 8.67 11.83
N MET A 629 0.36 9.50 11.03
CA MET A 629 0.44 9.38 9.59
C MET A 629 1.84 8.93 9.23
N LYS A 630 2.00 7.77 8.58
CA LYS A 630 3.33 7.18 8.30
C LYS A 630 3.62 7.13 6.80
N GLN A 631 4.76 7.68 6.40
CA GLN A 631 5.34 7.52 5.06
C GLN A 631 6.70 6.82 5.20
N THR A 632 6.84 5.61 4.70
CA THR A 632 8.09 4.84 4.81
C THR A 632 8.33 3.94 3.60
N LEU A 633 9.59 3.60 3.34
CA LEU A 633 10.04 2.53 2.44
C LEU A 633 10.85 1.46 3.17
N LEU A 634 10.86 1.50 4.51
CA LEU A 634 11.60 0.57 5.36
C LEU A 634 10.63 -0.37 6.06
N ARG A 635 10.85 -1.67 5.87
CA ARG A 635 10.19 -2.70 6.68
C ARG A 635 10.78 -2.69 8.08
N GLU A 636 9.94 -2.87 9.09
CA GLU A 636 10.31 -2.92 10.51
C GLU A 636 9.71 -4.17 11.20
N TRP A 637 10.26 -4.55 12.36
CA TRP A 637 9.85 -5.77 13.06
C TRP A 637 8.35 -5.83 13.43
N HIS A 638 7.70 -4.66 13.52
CA HIS A 638 6.32 -4.50 13.95
C HIS A 638 5.31 -4.52 12.80
N ASP A 639 5.74 -4.67 11.55
CA ASP A 639 4.83 -4.62 10.39
C ASP A 639 3.82 -5.77 10.39
N ASP A 640 4.19 -6.95 10.90
CA ASP A 640 3.26 -8.09 11.09
C ASP A 640 2.20 -7.82 12.19
N ARG A 641 2.34 -6.72 12.95
CA ARG A 641 1.47 -6.38 14.10
C ARG A 641 0.62 -5.15 13.82
N LEU A 642 1.09 -4.22 13.00
CA LEU A 642 0.43 -2.94 12.77
C LEU A 642 -0.39 -2.94 11.47
N ILE A 643 -1.70 -3.01 11.62
CA ILE A 643 -2.63 -2.88 10.49
C ILE A 643 -2.83 -1.41 10.06
N PRO A 644 -2.55 -1.05 8.78
CA PRO A 644 -2.85 0.27 8.22
C PRO A 644 -4.35 0.57 8.29
N TRP A 645 -4.70 1.86 8.44
CA TRP A 645 -6.07 2.36 8.62
C TRP A 645 -6.78 1.91 9.91
N VAL A 646 -6.11 1.13 10.76
CA VAL A 646 -6.57 0.80 12.12
C VAL A 646 -5.69 1.49 13.16
N HIS A 647 -4.38 1.28 13.09
CA HIS A 647 -3.44 1.81 14.10
C HIS A 647 -2.74 3.09 13.64
N TYR A 648 -2.67 3.33 12.33
CA TYR A 648 -2.07 4.51 11.73
C TYR A 648 -2.63 4.74 10.32
N ILE A 649 -2.39 5.92 9.76
CA ILE A 649 -2.78 6.31 8.41
C ILE A 649 -1.55 6.21 7.49
N PRO A 650 -1.51 5.28 6.52
CA PRO A 650 -0.41 5.21 5.56
C PRO A 650 -0.50 6.37 4.56
N VAL A 651 0.65 6.93 4.18
CA VAL A 651 0.78 8.03 3.23
C VAL A 651 1.76 7.65 2.12
N SER A 652 1.33 7.84 0.88
CA SER A 652 2.08 7.49 -0.33
C SER A 652 3.35 8.33 -0.46
N GLN A 653 4.35 7.83 -1.19
CA GLN A 653 5.55 8.62 -1.50
C GLN A 653 5.25 9.87 -2.33
N SER A 654 4.12 9.93 -3.04
CA SER A 654 3.73 11.08 -3.87
C SER A 654 3.35 12.32 -3.05
N LEU A 655 2.75 12.11 -1.86
CA LEU A 655 2.11 13.13 -1.03
C LEU A 655 0.93 13.85 -1.70
N GLU A 656 0.41 13.35 -2.83
CA GLU A 656 -0.69 14.00 -3.56
C GLU A 656 -2.01 13.97 -2.77
N GLU A 657 -2.26 12.89 -2.03
CA GLU A 657 -3.45 12.70 -1.19
C GLU A 657 -3.35 13.40 0.17
N LEU A 658 -2.16 13.84 0.58
CA LEU A 658 -1.92 14.42 1.90
C LEU A 658 -2.79 15.68 2.19
N PRO A 659 -2.95 16.64 1.26
CA PRO A 659 -3.83 17.79 1.46
C PRO A 659 -5.28 17.38 1.76
N GLU A 660 -5.84 16.42 1.01
CA GLU A 660 -7.18 15.89 1.23
C GLU A 660 -7.28 15.17 2.57
N LEU A 661 -6.33 14.28 2.90
CA LEU A 661 -6.30 13.56 4.17
C LEU A 661 -6.30 14.51 5.36
N VAL A 662 -5.36 15.47 5.39
CA VAL A 662 -5.25 16.44 6.50
C VAL A 662 -6.52 17.27 6.59
N PHE A 663 -7.05 17.72 5.46
CA PHE A 663 -8.26 18.51 5.43
C PHE A 663 -9.48 17.72 5.96
N TYR A 664 -9.79 16.56 5.37
CA TYR A 664 -10.90 15.70 5.78
C TYR A 664 -10.83 15.35 7.27
N LEU A 665 -9.68 14.84 7.73
CA LEU A 665 -9.49 14.34 9.09
C LEU A 665 -9.48 15.42 10.18
N THR A 666 -9.20 16.69 9.83
CA THR A 666 -9.16 17.80 10.80
C THR A 666 -10.35 18.75 10.70
N SER A 667 -11.03 18.80 9.55
CA SER A 667 -12.02 19.85 9.26
C SER A 667 -13.46 19.32 9.13
N THR A 668 -13.67 18.02 9.00
CA THR A 668 -15.01 17.39 8.95
C THR A 668 -15.31 16.60 10.22
N GLU A 669 -16.59 16.48 10.59
CA GLU A 669 -17.00 15.71 11.77
C GLU A 669 -16.73 14.21 11.59
N ALA A 670 -17.09 13.65 10.42
CA ALA A 670 -16.82 12.26 10.07
C ALA A 670 -15.30 11.97 10.09
N GLY A 671 -14.49 12.80 9.43
CA GLY A 671 -13.04 12.63 9.41
C GLY A 671 -12.38 12.79 10.78
N GLN A 672 -12.82 13.75 11.60
CA GLN A 672 -12.33 13.89 12.98
C GLN A 672 -12.68 12.66 13.84
N SER A 673 -13.86 12.08 13.64
CA SER A 673 -14.27 10.84 14.29
C SER A 673 -13.38 9.67 13.88
N LYS A 674 -13.08 9.52 12.57
CA LYS A 674 -12.15 8.50 12.07
C LYS A 674 -10.72 8.71 12.56
N ALA A 675 -10.22 9.94 12.60
CA ALA A 675 -8.91 10.25 13.14
C ALA A 675 -8.81 9.87 14.62
N ARG A 676 -9.86 10.17 15.40
CA ARG A 676 -9.95 9.80 16.82
C ARG A 676 -9.93 8.28 16.99
N GLU A 677 -10.76 7.59 16.21
CA GLU A 677 -10.86 6.13 16.22
C GLU A 677 -9.50 5.48 15.94
N ILE A 678 -8.77 5.93 14.92
CA ILE A 678 -7.43 5.42 14.60
C ILE A 678 -6.44 5.72 15.72
N ALA A 679 -6.46 6.92 16.30
CA ALA A 679 -5.59 7.28 17.41
C ALA A 679 -5.83 6.42 18.66
N GLU A 680 -7.09 6.18 19.02
CA GLU A 680 -7.47 5.35 20.16
C GLU A 680 -7.10 3.88 19.92
N GLN A 681 -7.38 3.34 18.73
CA GLN A 681 -7.00 1.97 18.36
C GLN A 681 -5.48 1.78 18.32
N GLY A 682 -4.74 2.72 17.72
CA GLY A 682 -3.28 2.70 17.66
C GLY A 682 -2.66 2.69 19.06
N ARG A 683 -3.15 3.55 19.95
CA ARG A 683 -2.73 3.59 21.35
C ARG A 683 -3.04 2.29 22.09
N ASP A 684 -4.29 1.84 22.03
CA ASP A 684 -4.73 0.64 22.74
C ASP A 684 -3.94 -0.59 22.29
N TRP A 685 -3.64 -0.67 20.99
CA TRP A 685 -2.84 -1.74 20.42
C TRP A 685 -1.36 -1.64 20.78
N PHE A 686 -0.78 -0.43 20.80
CA PHE A 686 0.59 -0.21 21.25
C PHE A 686 0.84 -0.83 22.65
N PHE A 687 -0.05 -0.55 23.60
CA PHE A 687 0.03 -1.10 24.97
C PHE A 687 -0.34 -2.58 25.07
N LYS A 688 -0.69 -3.25 23.97
CA LYS A 688 -1.04 -4.69 23.93
C LYS A 688 -0.10 -5.54 23.09
N ALA A 689 0.51 -4.98 22.03
CA ALA A 689 1.24 -5.75 21.02
C ALA A 689 2.65 -5.21 20.71
N LEU A 690 3.02 -4.03 21.24
CA LEU A 690 4.33 -3.39 21.01
C LEU A 690 5.11 -3.14 22.30
N ARG A 691 4.76 -3.86 23.38
CA ARG A 691 5.44 -3.78 24.67
C ARG A 691 6.84 -4.38 24.56
N GLU A 692 7.69 -4.10 25.54
CA GLU A 692 9.01 -4.74 25.64
C GLU A 692 8.91 -6.26 25.70
N LYS A 693 7.87 -6.81 26.34
CA LYS A 693 7.60 -8.26 26.29
C LYS A 693 7.22 -8.78 24.91
N ASP A 694 6.56 -7.99 24.07
CA ASP A 694 6.22 -8.40 22.70
C ASP A 694 7.47 -8.34 21.79
N MET A 695 8.36 -7.37 22.03
CA MET A 695 9.71 -7.37 21.45
C MET A 695 10.51 -8.61 21.88
N ALA A 696 10.42 -9.00 23.15
CA ALA A 696 11.08 -10.20 23.66
C ALA A 696 10.52 -11.48 23.02
N VAL A 697 9.20 -11.58 22.82
CA VAL A 697 8.56 -12.69 22.10
C VAL A 697 9.07 -12.77 20.65
N TYR A 698 9.20 -11.63 19.97
CA TYR A 698 9.77 -11.57 18.62
C TYR A 698 11.24 -11.98 18.58
N MET A 699 12.06 -11.42 19.48
CA MET A 699 13.48 -11.73 19.53
C MET A 699 13.74 -13.17 19.94
N TYR A 700 12.96 -13.74 20.87
CA TYR A 700 13.01 -15.16 21.19
C TYR A 700 12.78 -15.98 19.92
N ARG A 701 11.69 -15.71 19.17
CA ARG A 701 11.43 -16.45 17.93
C ARG A 701 12.56 -16.32 16.93
N LEU A 702 13.05 -15.10 16.72
CA LEU A 702 14.15 -14.84 15.81
C LEU A 702 15.41 -15.62 16.21
N LEU A 703 15.77 -15.64 17.49
CA LEU A 703 16.95 -16.37 17.97
C LEU A 703 16.83 -17.89 17.76
N LEU A 704 15.63 -18.47 17.87
CA LEU A 704 15.43 -19.89 17.52
C LEU A 704 15.70 -20.16 16.03
N GLU A 705 15.23 -19.28 15.15
CA GLU A 705 15.46 -19.40 13.72
C GLU A 705 16.95 -19.19 13.36
N LEU A 706 17.62 -18.23 14.02
CA LEU A 706 19.06 -18.00 13.86
C LEU A 706 19.89 -19.17 14.40
N ALA A 707 19.48 -19.78 15.50
CA ALA A 707 20.14 -20.98 16.05
C ALA A 707 20.00 -22.15 15.09
N ARG A 708 18.80 -22.38 14.55
CA ARG A 708 18.55 -23.39 13.52
C ARG A 708 19.38 -23.15 12.26
N LEU A 709 19.52 -21.89 11.83
CA LEU A 709 20.36 -21.52 10.69
C LEU A 709 21.82 -21.94 10.86
N GLN A 710 22.33 -21.93 12.10
CA GLN A 710 23.74 -22.18 12.45
C GLN A 710 24.05 -23.63 12.82
N ASP A 711 23.05 -24.52 12.89
CA ASP A 711 23.26 -25.92 13.25
C ASP A 711 24.32 -26.57 12.34
N PRO A 712 25.47 -27.03 12.88
CA PRO A 712 26.55 -27.63 12.08
C PRO A 712 26.15 -28.87 11.31
N SER A 713 25.08 -29.56 11.70
CA SER A 713 24.51 -30.72 11.01
C SER A 713 23.53 -30.35 9.90
N ARG A 714 23.12 -29.08 9.81
CA ARG A 714 22.19 -28.61 8.79
C ARG A 714 22.88 -28.47 7.44
N GLU A 715 22.44 -29.28 6.49
CA GLU A 715 22.88 -29.22 5.10
C GLU A 715 22.26 -28.05 4.32
N ALA A 716 22.93 -27.67 3.24
CA ALA A 716 22.49 -26.64 2.32
C ALA A 716 21.18 -27.05 1.60
N GLY A 717 20.14 -26.20 1.68
CA GLY A 717 18.85 -26.45 1.01
C GLY A 717 17.76 -26.99 1.93
N PHE A 718 17.94 -26.96 3.25
CA PHE A 718 16.93 -27.32 4.24
C PHE A 718 15.86 -26.21 4.36
N PRO A 719 14.69 -26.29 3.68
CA PRO A 719 13.75 -27.41 3.62
C PRO A 719 13.31 -27.79 2.19
N ALA A 720 13.99 -27.32 1.13
CA ALA A 720 13.67 -27.68 -0.25
C ALA A 720 14.09 -29.13 -0.59
N THR A 721 15.21 -29.62 -0.04
CA THR A 721 15.67 -30.99 -0.28
C THR A 721 14.95 -32.01 0.60
N GLN A 722 14.62 -31.67 1.85
CA GLN A 722 13.76 -32.53 2.66
C GLN A 722 12.31 -32.49 2.18
N LEU A 723 11.77 -31.41 1.61
CA LEU A 723 10.46 -31.46 0.95
C LEU A 723 10.50 -32.08 -0.44
N LEU A 724 11.58 -32.04 -1.21
CA LEU A 724 11.63 -32.80 -2.47
C LEU A 724 11.81 -34.29 -2.21
N GLU A 725 12.60 -34.67 -1.20
CA GLU A 725 12.78 -36.07 -0.79
C GLU A 725 11.62 -36.59 0.06
N MET A 726 10.99 -35.79 0.93
CA MET A 726 9.78 -36.14 1.71
C MET A 726 8.48 -35.87 0.94
N ALA A 727 8.37 -34.95 -0.03
CA ALA A 727 7.24 -34.96 -0.97
C ALA A 727 7.36 -36.09 -1.99
N SER A 728 8.57 -36.65 -2.15
CA SER A 728 8.83 -37.91 -2.84
C SER A 728 8.62 -39.14 -1.93
N SER A 729 8.90 -39.07 -0.62
CA SER A 729 8.93 -40.24 0.29
C SER A 729 7.88 -40.25 1.40
N GLN A 730 7.11 -39.18 1.58
CA GLN A 730 6.01 -38.98 2.52
C GLN A 730 4.88 -38.18 1.84
N LYS A 731 4.33 -38.69 0.73
CA LYS A 731 2.92 -38.41 0.41
C LYS A 731 2.04 -39.15 1.43
N SER A 732 1.91 -38.62 2.65
CA SER A 732 0.81 -39.08 3.50
C SER A 732 -0.47 -38.58 2.86
N MET A 733 -1.17 -39.48 2.18
CA MET A 733 -2.53 -39.20 1.72
C MET A 733 -3.37 -38.73 2.91
N PRO A 734 -4.29 -37.78 2.73
CA PRO A 734 -5.14 -37.32 3.81
C PRO A 734 -5.82 -38.53 4.48
N ALA A 735 -5.74 -38.61 5.81
CA ALA A 735 -6.45 -39.62 6.56
C ALA A 735 -7.96 -39.45 6.31
N LEU A 736 -8.57 -40.44 5.66
CA LEU A 736 -10.00 -40.41 5.36
C LEU A 736 -10.81 -40.70 6.63
N HIS A 737 -11.90 -39.98 6.82
CA HIS A 737 -12.88 -40.32 7.86
C HIS A 737 -13.46 -41.72 7.60
N LEU A 738 -13.90 -42.43 8.63
CA LEU A 738 -14.48 -43.78 8.51
C LEU A 738 -15.62 -43.83 7.47
N SER A 739 -16.51 -42.84 7.47
CA SER A 739 -17.58 -42.69 6.48
C SER A 739 -17.08 -42.55 5.04
N GLN A 740 -15.98 -41.82 4.84
CA GLN A 740 -15.37 -41.62 3.53
C GLN A 740 -14.69 -42.89 3.03
N ALA A 741 -13.95 -43.57 3.91
CA ALA A 741 -13.35 -44.87 3.62
C ALA A 741 -14.41 -45.93 3.31
N ALA A 742 -15.51 -45.96 4.09
CA ALA A 742 -16.65 -46.84 3.86
C ALA A 742 -17.34 -46.56 2.51
N ALA A 743 -17.50 -45.29 2.12
CA ALA A 743 -18.07 -44.93 0.82
C ALA A 743 -17.24 -45.49 -0.34
N ILE A 744 -15.92 -45.34 -0.29
CA ILE A 744 -15.00 -45.91 -1.29
C ILE A 744 -15.08 -47.44 -1.29
N ALA A 745 -15.06 -48.07 -0.11
CA ALA A 745 -15.16 -49.52 0.02
C ALA A 745 -16.47 -50.07 -0.54
N ASN A 746 -17.59 -49.39 -0.32
CA ASN A 746 -18.90 -49.78 -0.84
C ASN A 746 -18.94 -49.73 -2.38
N ILE A 747 -18.42 -48.66 -3.00
CA ILE A 747 -18.31 -48.58 -4.46
C ILE A 747 -17.39 -49.68 -5.00
N LYS A 748 -16.24 -49.92 -4.34
CA LYS A 748 -15.30 -50.97 -4.73
C LYS A 748 -15.95 -52.36 -4.68
N ALA A 749 -16.69 -52.67 -3.62
CA ALA A 749 -17.42 -53.93 -3.48
C ALA A 749 -18.49 -54.11 -4.56
N GLN A 750 -19.25 -53.06 -4.86
CA GLN A 750 -20.25 -53.07 -5.93
C GLN A 750 -19.62 -53.25 -7.32
N THR A 751 -18.43 -52.68 -7.54
CA THR A 751 -17.73 -52.72 -8.83
C THR A 751 -17.05 -54.07 -9.09
N ALA A 752 -16.60 -54.76 -8.05
CA ALA A 752 -16.00 -56.09 -8.17
C ALA A 752 -16.94 -57.09 -8.89
N ALA A 753 -18.25 -56.96 -8.68
CA ALA A 753 -19.27 -57.78 -9.36
C ALA A 753 -19.39 -57.49 -10.87
N LEU A 754 -19.01 -56.30 -11.33
CA LEU A 754 -19.11 -55.86 -12.73
C LEU A 754 -17.87 -56.23 -13.56
N LYS A 755 -16.75 -56.52 -12.90
CA LYS A 755 -15.45 -56.73 -13.53
C LYS A 755 -15.44 -57.82 -14.61
N PRO A 756 -16.06 -59.01 -14.43
CA PRO A 756 -16.04 -60.05 -15.46
C PRO A 756 -16.74 -59.61 -16.77
N GLU A 757 -17.91 -58.97 -16.66
CA GLU A 757 -18.67 -58.45 -17.81
C GLU A 757 -17.92 -57.31 -18.51
N ALA A 758 -17.30 -56.42 -17.73
CA ALA A 758 -16.48 -55.32 -18.23
C ALA A 758 -15.27 -55.83 -19.03
N LEU A 759 -14.54 -56.82 -18.51
CA LEU A 759 -13.39 -57.43 -19.19
C LEU A 759 -13.77 -58.11 -20.49
N GLN A 760 -14.91 -58.81 -20.54
CA GLN A 760 -15.42 -59.40 -21.78
C GLN A 760 -15.72 -58.32 -22.82
N THR A 761 -16.36 -57.22 -22.40
CA THR A 761 -16.67 -56.08 -23.27
C THR A 761 -15.40 -55.41 -23.81
N ILE A 762 -14.43 -55.13 -22.94
CA ILE A 762 -13.12 -54.55 -23.31
C ILE A 762 -12.41 -55.47 -24.30
N SER A 763 -12.30 -56.76 -24.00
CA SER A 763 -11.64 -57.74 -24.86
C SER A 763 -12.31 -57.84 -26.23
N HIS A 764 -13.64 -57.79 -26.29
CA HIS A 764 -14.38 -57.79 -27.54
C HIS A 764 -14.08 -56.53 -28.37
N ILE A 765 -14.20 -55.35 -27.78
CA ILE A 765 -13.96 -54.08 -28.47
C ILE A 765 -12.50 -53.95 -28.92
N PHE A 766 -11.54 -54.38 -28.09
CA PHE A 766 -10.12 -54.38 -28.43
C PHE A 766 -9.83 -55.27 -29.63
N ARG A 767 -10.38 -56.49 -29.65
CA ARG A 767 -10.27 -57.38 -30.81
C ARG A 767 -10.88 -56.76 -32.07
N MET A 768 -12.09 -56.21 -31.97
CA MET A 768 -12.78 -55.59 -33.12
C MET A 768 -12.09 -54.31 -33.62
N SER A 769 -11.32 -53.63 -32.76
CA SER A 769 -10.62 -52.37 -33.07
C SER A 769 -9.13 -52.56 -33.35
N ASN A 770 -8.65 -53.80 -33.41
CA ASN A 770 -7.22 -54.15 -33.60
C ASN A 770 -6.30 -53.51 -32.54
N ILE A 771 -6.70 -53.56 -31.27
CA ILE A 771 -5.92 -53.11 -30.11
C ILE A 771 -5.46 -54.37 -29.35
N PRO A 772 -4.14 -54.58 -29.14
CA PRO A 772 -3.66 -55.74 -28.40
C PRO A 772 -4.14 -55.74 -26.94
N ILE A 773 -4.64 -56.88 -26.43
CA ILE A 773 -5.14 -56.97 -25.04
C ILE A 773 -4.06 -56.68 -23.98
N ALA A 774 -2.79 -56.93 -24.31
CA ALA A 774 -1.65 -56.60 -23.46
C ALA A 774 -1.55 -55.09 -23.12
N ARG A 775 -2.20 -54.21 -23.90
CA ARG A 775 -2.26 -52.77 -23.63
C ARG A 775 -3.15 -52.39 -22.45
N LEU A 776 -4.02 -53.30 -21.98
CA LEU A 776 -5.02 -52.98 -20.96
C LEU A 776 -4.37 -52.52 -19.65
N ASP A 777 -3.30 -53.19 -19.21
CA ASP A 777 -2.62 -52.83 -17.96
C ASP A 777 -1.88 -51.49 -18.08
N ASP A 778 -1.27 -51.21 -19.24
CA ASP A 778 -0.65 -49.91 -19.53
C ASP A 778 -1.69 -48.77 -19.51
N ILE A 779 -2.87 -49.01 -20.09
CA ILE A 779 -3.99 -48.05 -20.10
C ILE A 779 -4.45 -47.75 -18.67
N ARG A 780 -4.68 -48.78 -17.85
CA ARG A 780 -5.08 -48.62 -16.43
C ARG A 780 -4.04 -47.81 -15.67
N LYS A 781 -2.77 -48.21 -15.78
CA LYS A 781 -1.65 -47.54 -15.11
C LYS A 781 -1.55 -46.07 -15.54
N THR A 782 -1.69 -45.80 -16.84
CA THR A 782 -1.60 -44.44 -17.37
C THR A 782 -2.72 -43.54 -16.84
N ILE A 783 -3.96 -44.04 -16.76
CA ILE A 783 -5.08 -43.31 -16.17
C ILE A 783 -4.78 -42.97 -14.71
N VAL A 784 -4.43 -43.96 -13.90
CA VAL A 784 -4.18 -43.77 -12.46
C VAL A 784 -3.02 -42.80 -12.20
N GLN A 785 -1.96 -42.84 -13.01
CA GLN A 785 -0.77 -42.01 -12.79
C GLN A 785 -0.88 -40.60 -13.37
N HIS A 786 -1.64 -40.41 -14.46
CA HIS A 786 -1.56 -39.18 -15.27
C HIS A 786 -2.89 -38.51 -15.55
N ALA A 787 -4.04 -39.14 -15.30
CA ALA A 787 -5.31 -38.44 -15.39
C ALA A 787 -5.45 -37.40 -14.27
N ARG A 788 -6.35 -36.45 -14.48
CA ARG A 788 -6.65 -35.35 -13.55
C ARG A 788 -8.14 -35.30 -13.31
N ILE A 789 -8.55 -34.77 -12.17
CA ILE A 789 -9.95 -34.42 -11.92
C ILE A 789 -10.06 -32.90 -12.07
N ALA A 790 -11.06 -32.44 -12.82
CA ALA A 790 -11.39 -31.04 -12.94
C ALA A 790 -12.56 -30.68 -12.00
N LEU A 791 -12.40 -29.61 -11.22
CA LEU A 791 -13.47 -29.02 -10.41
C LEU A 791 -13.95 -27.72 -11.05
N HIS A 792 -15.11 -27.77 -11.72
CA HIS A 792 -15.72 -26.62 -12.39
C HIS A 792 -16.50 -25.73 -11.43
N PHE A 793 -16.33 -24.41 -11.56
CA PHE A 793 -17.04 -23.40 -10.79
C PHE A 793 -17.20 -22.09 -11.58
N HIS A 794 -18.07 -21.22 -11.06
CA HIS A 794 -18.20 -19.83 -11.53
C HIS A 794 -17.68 -18.91 -10.41
N PRO A 795 -16.59 -18.15 -10.65
CA PRO A 795 -15.86 -17.43 -9.59
C PRO A 795 -16.65 -16.28 -8.97
N ASP A 796 -17.59 -15.72 -9.73
CA ASP A 796 -18.35 -14.52 -9.44
C ASP A 796 -19.71 -14.78 -8.79
N ARG A 797 -20.10 -16.05 -8.59
CA ARG A 797 -21.39 -16.38 -7.97
C ARG A 797 -21.38 -15.99 -6.49
N PRO A 798 -22.39 -15.25 -5.99
CA PRO A 798 -22.47 -14.93 -4.58
C PRO A 798 -22.86 -16.17 -3.77
N SER A 799 -22.19 -16.36 -2.63
CA SER A 799 -22.58 -17.30 -1.58
C SER A 799 -23.63 -16.68 -0.67
N ARG A 800 -24.23 -17.48 0.23
CA ARG A 800 -25.13 -16.97 1.30
C ARG A 800 -24.49 -15.91 2.20
N SER A 801 -23.15 -15.86 2.25
CA SER A 801 -22.42 -14.86 3.04
C SER A 801 -22.27 -13.51 2.34
N GLY A 802 -22.77 -13.36 1.11
CA GLY A 802 -22.60 -12.17 0.27
C GLY A 802 -21.25 -12.13 -0.47
N ARG A 803 -20.24 -12.90 -0.02
CA ARG A 803 -18.97 -13.09 -0.74
C ARG A 803 -19.16 -13.94 -1.97
N THR A 804 -18.44 -13.63 -3.04
CA THR A 804 -18.33 -14.45 -4.24
C THR A 804 -17.55 -15.75 -3.97
N VAL A 805 -17.66 -16.71 -4.89
CA VAL A 805 -16.91 -17.97 -4.82
C VAL A 805 -15.41 -17.73 -4.78
N VAL A 806 -14.87 -16.84 -5.62
CA VAL A 806 -13.42 -16.57 -5.67
C VAL A 806 -12.91 -15.89 -4.40
N GLU A 807 -13.67 -14.96 -3.81
CA GLU A 807 -13.30 -14.35 -2.52
C GLU A 807 -13.29 -15.38 -1.39
N SER A 808 -14.24 -16.32 -1.41
CA SER A 808 -14.31 -17.40 -0.44
C SER A 808 -13.14 -18.38 -0.60
N LEU A 809 -12.81 -18.76 -1.85
CA LEU A 809 -11.66 -19.62 -2.14
C LEU A 809 -10.32 -18.95 -1.76
N LEU A 810 -10.18 -17.64 -2.03
CA LEU A 810 -8.98 -16.88 -1.72
C LEU A 810 -8.74 -16.81 -0.21
N ASN A 811 -9.81 -16.59 0.56
CA ASN A 811 -9.72 -16.48 2.00
C ASN A 811 -9.61 -17.83 2.73
N ASP A 812 -10.29 -18.86 2.23
CA ASP A 812 -10.44 -20.12 2.97
C ASP A 812 -9.47 -21.23 2.51
N GLY A 813 -8.86 -21.10 1.34
CA GLY A 813 -7.87 -22.05 0.81
C GLY A 813 -8.37 -23.48 0.59
N THR A 814 -9.69 -23.69 0.63
CA THR A 814 -10.33 -25.01 0.60
C THR A 814 -11.54 -25.01 -0.33
N TYR A 815 -11.65 -26.03 -1.19
CA TYR A 815 -12.83 -26.23 -2.03
C TYR A 815 -13.92 -27.00 -1.28
N ARG A 816 -15.11 -26.41 -1.19
CA ARG A 816 -16.24 -26.90 -0.38
C ARG A 816 -17.38 -27.43 -1.22
N ASN A 817 -18.21 -28.30 -0.63
CA ASN A 817 -19.36 -28.87 -1.32
C ASN A 817 -20.65 -28.03 -1.12
N GLN A 818 -21.73 -28.40 -1.81
CA GLN A 818 -22.99 -27.63 -1.79
C GLN A 818 -23.69 -27.65 -0.42
N PHE A 819 -23.51 -28.69 0.41
CA PHE A 819 -24.08 -28.74 1.76
C PHE A 819 -23.41 -27.72 2.70
N GLU A 820 -22.15 -27.37 2.43
CA GLU A 820 -21.41 -26.36 3.18
C GLU A 820 -21.71 -24.94 2.68
N THR A 821 -21.82 -24.77 1.37
CA THR A 821 -21.86 -23.44 0.73
C THR A 821 -23.27 -22.94 0.42
N GLY A 822 -24.24 -23.84 0.29
CA GLY A 822 -25.61 -23.52 -0.12
C GLY A 822 -25.75 -23.10 -1.58
N ILE A 823 -24.71 -23.29 -2.41
CA ILE A 823 -24.70 -22.98 -3.84
C ILE A 823 -24.23 -24.19 -4.66
N SER A 824 -24.69 -24.30 -5.89
CA SER A 824 -24.35 -25.39 -6.81
C SER A 824 -24.62 -24.97 -8.23
N ASN A 825 -23.76 -25.40 -9.16
CA ASN A 825 -24.03 -25.29 -10.60
C ASN A 825 -24.88 -26.46 -11.11
N GLY A 826 -25.15 -27.46 -10.26
CA GLY A 826 -26.14 -28.51 -10.43
C GLY A 826 -27.51 -28.13 -9.85
N LEU A 827 -28.25 -29.13 -9.36
CA LEU A 827 -29.44 -28.89 -8.51
C LEU A 827 -28.95 -28.58 -7.10
N VAL A 828 -29.34 -27.43 -6.53
CA VAL A 828 -29.11 -27.10 -5.12
C VAL A 828 -30.17 -27.81 -4.29
N ALA A 829 -29.80 -28.88 -3.59
CA ALA A 829 -30.73 -29.63 -2.74
C ALA A 829 -30.03 -30.03 -1.43
N THR A 830 -29.86 -29.06 -0.53
CA THR A 830 -29.06 -29.23 0.70
C THR A 830 -29.87 -29.74 1.89
N GLN A 831 -31.15 -30.06 1.71
CA GLN A 831 -32.03 -30.54 2.78
C GLN A 831 -31.75 -32.03 3.07
N LEU A 832 -31.60 -32.39 4.35
CA LEU A 832 -31.51 -33.78 4.79
C LEU A 832 -32.80 -34.53 4.43
N GLY A 833 -32.67 -35.73 3.84
CA GLY A 833 -33.80 -36.44 3.22
C GLY A 833 -34.30 -35.82 1.91
N GLY A 834 -33.64 -34.79 1.37
CA GLY A 834 -33.92 -34.26 0.04
C GLY A 834 -33.25 -35.08 -1.07
N ALA A 835 -33.57 -34.76 -2.33
CA ALA A 835 -33.13 -35.54 -3.49
C ALA A 835 -31.61 -35.82 -3.57
N ARG A 836 -30.77 -34.83 -3.22
CA ARG A 836 -29.30 -35.01 -3.18
C ARG A 836 -28.87 -35.96 -2.08
N ASP A 837 -29.49 -35.85 -0.91
CA ASP A 837 -29.15 -36.66 0.24
C ASP A 837 -29.54 -38.13 0.02
N GLU A 838 -30.73 -38.36 -0.56
CA GLU A 838 -31.22 -39.70 -0.92
C GLU A 838 -30.38 -40.35 -2.03
N TRP A 839 -29.98 -39.61 -3.08
CA TRP A 839 -29.12 -40.23 -4.08
C TRP A 839 -27.75 -40.58 -3.52
N GLU A 840 -27.19 -39.80 -2.59
CA GLU A 840 -25.86 -40.08 -2.03
C GLU A 840 -25.95 -41.26 -1.08
N ARG A 841 -27.07 -41.38 -0.35
CA ARG A 841 -27.41 -42.58 0.43
C ARG A 841 -27.44 -43.81 -0.45
N ASN A 842 -28.12 -43.75 -1.60
CA ASN A 842 -28.24 -44.90 -2.51
C ASN A 842 -26.90 -45.25 -3.17
N LEU A 843 -26.15 -44.24 -3.62
CA LEU A 843 -24.87 -44.43 -4.31
C LEU A 843 -23.82 -45.05 -3.39
N PHE A 844 -23.68 -44.51 -2.17
CA PHE A 844 -22.65 -44.94 -1.21
C PHE A 844 -23.14 -45.95 -0.17
N SER A 845 -24.31 -46.55 -0.39
CA SER A 845 -24.95 -47.51 0.52
C SER A 845 -25.06 -46.99 1.97
N GLY A 846 -25.41 -45.72 2.13
CA GLY A 846 -25.62 -45.08 3.42
C GLY A 846 -24.34 -44.77 4.20
N ALA A 847 -23.15 -44.81 3.58
CA ALA A 847 -21.89 -44.58 4.28
C ALA A 847 -21.80 -43.21 5.02
N TYR A 848 -22.49 -42.18 4.52
CA TYR A 848 -22.58 -40.86 5.15
C TYR A 848 -23.78 -40.69 6.10
N HIS A 849 -24.56 -41.76 6.28
CA HIS A 849 -25.85 -41.77 6.97
C HIS A 849 -25.90 -42.77 8.14
N ASP A 850 -24.84 -43.56 8.31
CA ASP A 850 -24.73 -44.59 9.33
C ASP A 850 -24.23 -43.99 10.66
N THR A 851 -25.04 -44.12 11.71
CA THR A 851 -24.75 -43.61 13.06
C THR A 851 -23.87 -44.55 13.88
N SER A 852 -23.70 -45.80 13.45
CA SER A 852 -22.93 -46.82 14.17
C SER A 852 -21.41 -46.63 14.07
N ASN A 853 -20.96 -45.91 13.03
CA ASN A 853 -19.56 -45.64 12.74
C ASN A 853 -19.08 -44.25 13.21
N SER A 854 -19.94 -43.47 13.87
CA SER A 854 -19.59 -42.14 14.40
C SER A 854 -19.42 -42.24 15.92
N GLY A 855 -18.21 -42.01 16.44
CA GLY A 855 -17.87 -42.15 17.86
C GLY A 855 -18.66 -41.25 18.83
N THR A 856 -19.54 -40.38 18.32
CA THR A 856 -20.47 -39.54 19.09
C THR A 856 -21.74 -39.27 18.28
N VAL A 857 -22.91 -39.31 18.91
CA VAL A 857 -24.25 -39.08 18.32
C VAL A 857 -24.38 -37.71 17.60
N ALA A 858 -23.46 -36.78 17.84
CA ALA A 858 -23.40 -35.45 17.21
C ALA A 858 -22.87 -35.43 15.75
N ASN A 859 -22.29 -36.53 15.24
CA ASN A 859 -21.65 -36.59 13.92
C ASN A 859 -22.51 -37.25 12.82
N ALA A 860 -23.74 -37.66 13.13
CA ALA A 860 -24.69 -38.05 12.11
C ALA A 860 -25.00 -36.80 11.27
N PHE A 861 -24.62 -36.81 9.99
CA PHE A 861 -24.85 -35.70 9.03
C PHE A 861 -23.88 -34.51 9.08
N ASP A 862 -22.59 -34.73 9.28
CA ASP A 862 -21.59 -33.68 9.06
C ASP A 862 -21.47 -33.34 7.55
N PRO A 863 -21.83 -32.11 7.12
CA PRO A 863 -21.77 -31.70 5.73
C PRO A 863 -20.33 -31.60 5.18
N THR A 864 -19.31 -31.43 6.03
CA THR A 864 -17.90 -31.33 5.61
C THR A 864 -17.35 -32.66 5.10
N LEU A 865 -17.88 -33.77 5.61
CA LEU A 865 -17.48 -35.13 5.25
C LEU A 865 -17.99 -35.56 3.88
N ARG A 866 -19.01 -34.88 3.34
CA ARG A 866 -19.67 -35.21 2.06
C ARG A 866 -18.70 -35.04 0.88
N PRO A 867 -18.91 -35.78 -0.24
CA PRO A 867 -17.97 -35.75 -1.34
C PRO A 867 -18.00 -34.40 -2.08
N LYS A 868 -16.84 -34.01 -2.64
CA LYS A 868 -16.71 -32.89 -3.57
C LYS A 868 -16.80 -33.43 -5.00
N TYR A 869 -17.50 -32.75 -5.90
CA TYR A 869 -17.87 -33.29 -7.21
C TYR A 869 -17.11 -32.60 -8.34
N GLY A 870 -16.54 -33.39 -9.24
CA GLY A 870 -15.81 -32.95 -10.42
C GLY A 870 -15.97 -33.94 -11.57
N ALA A 871 -15.09 -33.86 -12.56
CA ALA A 871 -15.07 -34.79 -13.68
C ALA A 871 -13.65 -35.20 -14.07
N LEU A 872 -13.48 -36.45 -14.49
CA LEU A 872 -12.19 -36.99 -14.92
C LEU A 872 -11.81 -36.44 -16.30
N ASP A 873 -10.66 -35.80 -16.40
CA ASP A 873 -10.16 -35.15 -17.61
C ASP A 873 -9.27 -36.09 -18.43
N LEU A 874 -9.88 -36.82 -19.35
CA LEU A 874 -9.19 -37.70 -20.31
C LEU A 874 -8.97 -37.04 -21.68
N MET A 875 -9.83 -36.10 -22.07
CA MET A 875 -9.79 -35.48 -23.40
C MET A 875 -8.85 -34.26 -23.46
N ARG A 876 -8.61 -33.59 -22.32
CA ARG A 876 -7.84 -32.34 -22.19
C ARG A 876 -8.36 -31.23 -23.12
N SER A 877 -9.68 -31.09 -23.24
CA SER A 877 -10.29 -29.98 -23.97
C SER A 877 -10.04 -28.65 -23.25
N SER A 878 -9.95 -27.52 -23.96
CA SER A 878 -9.63 -26.23 -23.32
C SER A 878 -10.65 -25.80 -22.27
N ASP A 879 -11.91 -26.17 -22.49
CA ASP A 879 -13.06 -25.91 -21.62
C ASP A 879 -13.25 -26.97 -20.52
N GLY A 880 -12.30 -27.89 -20.35
CA GLY A 880 -12.36 -28.95 -19.35
C GLY A 880 -13.37 -30.06 -19.67
N PRO A 881 -13.47 -31.08 -18.80
CA PRO A 881 -14.33 -32.25 -19.03
C PRO A 881 -15.82 -32.00 -18.74
N ALA A 882 -16.18 -30.94 -18.01
CA ALA A 882 -17.56 -30.66 -17.64
C ALA A 882 -17.91 -29.15 -17.61
N PRO A 883 -17.74 -28.42 -18.74
CA PRO A 883 -17.94 -26.97 -18.80
C PRO A 883 -19.37 -26.54 -18.45
N ARG A 884 -20.36 -27.42 -18.57
CA ARG A 884 -21.72 -27.18 -18.09
C ARG A 884 -21.77 -26.65 -16.65
N PHE A 885 -20.84 -27.04 -15.78
CA PHE A 885 -20.86 -26.69 -14.37
C PHE A 885 -19.97 -25.52 -13.99
N GLY A 886 -19.32 -24.83 -14.93
CA GLY A 886 -18.49 -23.69 -14.57
C GLY A 886 -17.61 -23.20 -15.70
N SER A 887 -17.45 -21.89 -15.74
CA SER A 887 -16.57 -21.18 -16.68
C SER A 887 -15.11 -21.21 -16.28
N CYS A 888 -14.80 -21.57 -15.03
CA CYS A 888 -13.43 -21.78 -14.55
C CYS A 888 -13.34 -23.18 -13.96
N TYR A 889 -12.13 -23.74 -13.92
CA TYR A 889 -11.91 -25.02 -13.25
C TYR A 889 -10.51 -25.16 -12.68
N PHE A 890 -10.42 -25.86 -11.55
CA PHE A 890 -9.16 -26.37 -11.04
C PHE A 890 -8.83 -27.70 -11.69
N LEU A 891 -7.57 -27.91 -12.08
CA LEU A 891 -7.02 -29.22 -12.37
C LEU A 891 -6.33 -29.75 -11.12
N LEU A 892 -6.81 -30.87 -10.60
CA LEU A 892 -6.28 -31.49 -9.41
C LEU A 892 -5.18 -32.49 -9.74
N ARG A 893 -4.13 -32.53 -8.92
CA ARG A 893 -3.01 -33.46 -9.02
C ARG A 893 -3.50 -34.94 -9.03
N PRO A 894 -2.76 -35.88 -9.65
CA PRO A 894 -3.25 -37.25 -9.86
C PRO A 894 -3.45 -38.02 -8.55
N GLU A 895 -2.79 -37.63 -7.47
CA GLU A 895 -2.93 -38.26 -6.16
C GLU A 895 -4.37 -38.21 -5.62
N VAL A 896 -5.19 -37.26 -6.09
CA VAL A 896 -6.60 -37.17 -5.69
C VAL A 896 -7.43 -38.36 -6.20
N LEU A 897 -7.01 -39.05 -7.27
CA LEU A 897 -7.73 -40.20 -7.82
C LEU A 897 -7.85 -41.35 -6.82
N SER A 898 -6.84 -41.57 -5.97
CA SER A 898 -6.79 -42.68 -5.01
C SER A 898 -7.90 -42.62 -3.94
N ARG A 899 -8.43 -41.42 -3.69
CA ARG A 899 -9.53 -41.14 -2.76
C ARG A 899 -10.79 -40.69 -3.48
N SER A 900 -10.94 -41.06 -4.75
CA SER A 900 -12.10 -40.70 -5.57
C SER A 900 -12.83 -41.94 -6.08
N THR A 901 -14.15 -41.82 -6.16
CA THR A 901 -14.99 -42.77 -6.90
C THR A 901 -15.47 -42.14 -8.21
N PHE A 902 -15.89 -42.98 -9.15
CA PHE A 902 -16.27 -42.56 -10.49
C PHE A 902 -17.58 -43.19 -10.94
N THR A 903 -18.34 -42.44 -11.73
CA THR A 903 -19.51 -42.91 -12.47
C THR A 903 -19.41 -42.51 -13.93
N PHE A 904 -19.81 -43.40 -14.85
CA PHE A 904 -19.92 -43.06 -16.26
C PHE A 904 -21.24 -42.33 -16.50
N GLY A 905 -21.18 -41.02 -16.70
CA GLY A 905 -22.31 -40.11 -16.58
C GLY A 905 -22.51 -39.57 -15.16
N GLY A 906 -23.53 -38.72 -15.00
CA GLY A 906 -23.85 -38.09 -13.72
C GLY A 906 -24.43 -39.07 -12.71
N SER A 907 -23.91 -39.03 -11.48
CA SER A 907 -24.31 -39.94 -10.39
C SER A 907 -25.76 -39.82 -9.96
N GLN A 908 -26.44 -38.71 -10.27
CA GLN A 908 -27.88 -38.54 -10.03
C GLN A 908 -28.75 -39.59 -10.73
N ALA A 909 -28.26 -40.15 -11.84
CA ALA A 909 -28.94 -41.20 -12.59
C ALA A 909 -28.66 -42.61 -12.03
N ILE A 910 -27.81 -42.70 -10.99
CA ILE A 910 -27.35 -43.96 -10.36
C ILE A 910 -26.90 -44.97 -11.44
N PRO A 911 -25.92 -44.62 -12.28
CA PRO A 911 -25.50 -45.49 -13.38
C PRO A 911 -24.95 -46.82 -12.85
N LYS A 912 -25.17 -47.89 -13.61
CA LYS A 912 -24.62 -49.22 -13.31
C LYS A 912 -23.09 -49.15 -13.33
N GLU A 913 -22.54 -48.42 -14.29
CA GLU A 913 -21.10 -48.29 -14.54
C GLU A 913 -20.47 -47.30 -13.55
N ARG A 914 -19.83 -47.85 -12.53
CA ARG A 914 -19.14 -47.15 -11.45
C ARG A 914 -17.80 -47.82 -11.14
N GLY A 915 -16.90 -47.10 -10.48
CA GLY A 915 -15.59 -47.65 -10.10
C GLY A 915 -14.77 -46.77 -9.18
N THR A 916 -13.61 -47.29 -8.79
CA THR A 916 -12.53 -46.58 -8.08
C THR A 916 -11.29 -46.53 -8.97
N ALA A 917 -10.24 -45.80 -8.56
CA ALA A 917 -9.00 -45.73 -9.34
C ALA A 917 -8.37 -47.11 -9.59
N ASP A 918 -8.47 -48.04 -8.63
CA ASP A 918 -7.94 -49.40 -8.71
C ASP A 918 -8.93 -50.44 -9.30
N GLU A 919 -10.22 -50.10 -9.38
CA GLU A 919 -11.27 -50.93 -10.01
C GLU A 919 -12.00 -50.13 -11.11
N PHE A 920 -11.26 -49.72 -12.15
CA PHE A 920 -11.75 -48.79 -13.18
C PHE A 920 -12.40 -49.46 -14.41
N ASP A 921 -12.40 -50.80 -14.47
CA ASP A 921 -12.75 -51.55 -15.69
C ASP A 921 -14.16 -51.30 -16.20
N ALA A 922 -15.14 -51.16 -15.31
CA ALA A 922 -16.53 -50.91 -15.69
C ALA A 922 -16.68 -49.53 -16.38
N ILE A 923 -15.98 -48.51 -15.87
CA ILE A 923 -15.93 -47.17 -16.48
C ILE A 923 -15.23 -47.22 -17.83
N LEU A 924 -14.10 -47.92 -17.92
CA LEU A 924 -13.35 -48.07 -19.16
C LEU A 924 -14.16 -48.82 -20.24
N ALA A 925 -14.87 -49.88 -19.85
CA ALA A 925 -15.75 -50.63 -20.75
C ALA A 925 -16.88 -49.73 -21.29
N ALA A 926 -17.49 -48.90 -20.44
CA ALA A 926 -18.52 -47.95 -20.83
C ALA A 926 -18.00 -46.90 -21.83
N LEU A 927 -16.83 -46.32 -21.53
CA LEU A 927 -16.16 -45.36 -22.40
C LEU A 927 -15.84 -45.96 -23.78
N LEU A 928 -15.24 -47.15 -23.80
CA LEU A 928 -14.89 -47.84 -25.05
C LEU A 928 -16.15 -48.24 -25.84
N LYS A 929 -17.23 -48.59 -25.16
CA LYS A 929 -18.52 -48.88 -25.78
C LYS A 929 -19.13 -47.63 -26.42
N GLU A 930 -19.02 -46.46 -25.78
CA GLU A 930 -19.42 -45.18 -26.39
C GLU A 930 -18.59 -44.92 -27.66
N CYS A 931 -17.26 -45.02 -27.56
CA CYS A 931 -16.35 -44.85 -28.70
C CYS A 931 -16.68 -45.79 -29.86
N PHE A 932 -17.01 -47.04 -29.56
CA PHE A 932 -17.24 -48.08 -30.56
C PHE A 932 -18.60 -47.95 -31.25
N LEU A 933 -19.65 -47.57 -30.51
CA LEU A 933 -21.02 -47.53 -31.04
C LEU A 933 -21.42 -46.18 -31.64
N ARG A 934 -20.83 -45.09 -31.14
CA ARG A 934 -21.26 -43.72 -31.47
C ARG A 934 -20.20 -42.90 -32.18
N ASP A 935 -18.99 -43.41 -32.33
CA ASP A 935 -17.83 -42.66 -32.82
C ASP A 935 -17.57 -41.37 -32.01
N THR A 936 -17.91 -41.37 -30.71
CA THR A 936 -17.75 -40.25 -29.78
C THR A 936 -17.15 -40.72 -28.46
N ALA A 937 -16.49 -39.81 -27.74
CA ALA A 937 -16.02 -40.05 -26.38
C ALA A 937 -16.15 -38.78 -25.55
N LEU A 938 -16.92 -38.83 -24.46
CA LEU A 938 -17.04 -37.72 -23.49
C LEU A 938 -17.36 -36.36 -24.15
N GLY A 939 -18.29 -36.39 -25.13
CA GLY A 939 -18.75 -35.19 -25.83
C GLY A 939 -17.87 -34.74 -27.00
N VAL A 940 -16.76 -35.43 -27.27
CA VAL A 940 -15.90 -35.18 -28.44
C VAL A 940 -16.23 -36.16 -29.56
N GLU A 941 -16.45 -35.63 -30.76
CA GLU A 941 -16.77 -36.42 -31.96
C GLU A 941 -15.52 -37.03 -32.62
N ASN A 942 -15.75 -38.02 -33.49
CA ASN A 942 -14.73 -38.73 -34.25
C ASN A 942 -13.69 -39.48 -33.39
N VAL A 943 -14.13 -40.04 -32.25
CA VAL A 943 -13.27 -40.80 -31.34
C VAL A 943 -13.68 -42.27 -31.32
N ARG A 944 -12.96 -43.08 -32.10
CA ARG A 944 -13.03 -44.55 -32.06
C ARG A 944 -12.10 -45.13 -31.00
N PRO A 945 -12.26 -46.40 -30.58
CA PRO A 945 -11.49 -47.00 -29.49
C PRO A 945 -9.96 -46.82 -29.61
N LYS A 946 -9.39 -46.95 -30.81
CA LYS A 946 -7.95 -46.75 -31.02
C LYS A 946 -7.52 -45.31 -30.73
N ARG A 947 -8.32 -44.33 -31.16
CA ARG A 947 -8.07 -42.90 -30.91
C ARG A 947 -8.23 -42.57 -29.42
N MET A 948 -9.17 -43.21 -28.73
CA MET A 948 -9.31 -43.07 -27.27
C MET A 948 -8.07 -43.57 -26.53
N VAL A 949 -7.50 -44.71 -26.94
CA VAL A 949 -6.24 -45.20 -26.37
C VAL A 949 -5.08 -44.22 -26.64
N GLU A 950 -5.02 -43.59 -27.82
CA GLU A 950 -4.04 -42.54 -28.11
C GLU A 950 -4.21 -41.31 -27.21
N TYR A 951 -5.44 -40.90 -26.88
CA TYR A 951 -5.70 -39.83 -25.92
C TYR A 951 -5.18 -40.19 -24.53
N ILE A 952 -5.41 -41.43 -24.07
CA ILE A 952 -4.93 -41.92 -22.78
C ILE A 952 -3.40 -41.96 -22.74
N ASP A 953 -2.75 -42.50 -23.77
CA ASP A 953 -1.29 -42.55 -23.86
C ASP A 953 -0.67 -41.15 -23.80
N ALA A 954 -1.31 -40.17 -24.43
CA ALA A 954 -0.85 -38.79 -24.47
C ALA A 954 -0.86 -38.10 -23.08
N LEU A 955 -1.62 -38.62 -22.11
CA LEU A 955 -1.62 -38.09 -20.74
C LEU A 955 -0.23 -38.12 -20.10
N SER A 956 0.59 -39.14 -20.43
CA SER A 956 1.95 -39.28 -19.91
C SER A 956 2.98 -38.36 -20.59
N LYS A 957 2.67 -37.84 -21.79
CA LYS A 957 3.61 -37.13 -22.67
C LYS A 957 3.40 -35.62 -22.70
N SER A 958 2.24 -35.14 -22.29
CA SER A 958 1.93 -33.70 -22.33
C SER A 958 2.58 -33.01 -21.12
N PRO A 959 3.51 -32.05 -21.30
CA PRO A 959 3.84 -31.13 -20.21
C PRO A 959 2.54 -30.42 -19.83
N LEU A 960 2.09 -30.66 -18.61
CA LEU A 960 0.68 -30.84 -18.20
C LEU A 960 -0.23 -29.62 -18.28
N VAL A 961 0.22 -28.57 -18.95
CA VAL A 961 -0.24 -27.24 -18.70
C VAL A 961 -0.18 -26.46 -20.02
N LYS A 962 1.00 -26.11 -20.56
CA LYS A 962 1.16 -25.11 -21.63
C LYS A 962 0.34 -25.28 -22.93
N ASP A 963 -0.08 -26.50 -23.27
CA ASP A 963 -0.76 -26.79 -24.54
C ASP A 963 -2.24 -27.16 -24.43
N ILE A 964 -2.78 -27.37 -23.21
CA ILE A 964 -4.18 -27.79 -23.01
C ILE A 964 -5.16 -26.73 -23.52
N TYR A 965 -4.93 -25.46 -23.19
CA TYR A 965 -5.81 -24.34 -23.55
C TYR A 965 -5.65 -23.86 -24.99
N LYS A 966 -4.76 -24.49 -25.78
CA LYS A 966 -4.72 -24.32 -27.25
C LYS A 966 -5.57 -25.34 -27.99
N ARG A 967 -6.07 -26.37 -27.30
CA ARG A 967 -6.94 -27.39 -27.89
C ARG A 967 -8.33 -26.81 -28.07
N PRO A 968 -9.09 -27.27 -29.08
CA PRO A 968 -10.46 -26.82 -29.26
C PRO A 968 -11.34 -27.17 -28.03
N PRO A 969 -12.34 -26.34 -27.72
CA PRO A 969 -13.32 -26.67 -26.69
C PRO A 969 -14.18 -27.86 -27.11
N SER A 970 -14.58 -28.69 -26.14
CA SER A 970 -15.49 -29.81 -26.34
C SER A 970 -16.95 -29.38 -26.52
N ARG A 971 -17.33 -28.21 -25.96
CA ARG A 971 -18.73 -27.74 -25.90
C ARG A 971 -19.65 -28.79 -25.29
N ASN A 972 -19.09 -29.58 -24.35
CA ASN A 972 -19.74 -30.73 -23.74
C ASN A 972 -20.73 -30.31 -22.66
N LEU A 973 -21.95 -30.84 -22.71
CA LEU A 973 -22.96 -30.58 -21.69
C LEU A 973 -23.17 -31.76 -20.74
N ASP A 974 -23.21 -32.98 -21.26
CA ASP A 974 -23.82 -34.10 -20.53
C ASP A 974 -22.95 -35.38 -20.53
N HIS A 975 -21.85 -35.43 -21.29
CA HIS A 975 -21.03 -36.64 -21.44
C HIS A 975 -19.76 -36.54 -20.59
N LEU A 976 -19.80 -37.04 -19.36
CA LEU A 976 -18.64 -37.00 -18.46
C LEU A 976 -18.42 -38.33 -17.74
N ILE A 977 -17.21 -38.51 -17.23
CA ILE A 977 -16.97 -39.43 -16.11
C ILE A 977 -16.98 -38.55 -14.86
N GLU A 978 -18.07 -38.61 -14.09
CA GLU A 978 -18.19 -37.82 -12.87
C GLU A 978 -17.29 -38.43 -11.79
N ALA A 979 -16.56 -37.57 -11.09
CA ALA A 979 -15.66 -37.93 -10.01
C ALA A 979 -16.24 -37.42 -8.68
N GLN A 980 -16.32 -38.30 -7.69
CA GLN A 980 -16.69 -37.95 -6.33
C GLN A 980 -15.45 -38.08 -5.45
N ILE A 981 -14.94 -36.94 -4.97
CA ILE A 981 -13.70 -36.84 -4.19
C ILE A 981 -14.05 -36.94 -2.71
N HIS A 982 -13.42 -37.89 -2.02
CA HIS A 982 -13.59 -38.11 -0.59
C HIS A 982 -12.44 -37.46 0.20
N GLY A 983 -12.77 -36.76 1.29
CA GLY A 983 -11.83 -35.94 2.06
C GLY A 983 -11.76 -34.48 1.59
N ASP A 984 -10.89 -33.69 2.19
CA ASP A 984 -10.76 -32.26 1.87
C ASP A 984 -9.99 -32.00 0.59
N VAL A 985 -10.32 -30.90 -0.09
CA VAL A 985 -9.59 -30.42 -1.26
C VAL A 985 -8.95 -29.09 -0.89
N LEU A 986 -7.68 -29.15 -0.50
CA LEU A 986 -6.90 -27.96 -0.13
C LEU A 986 -6.23 -27.41 -1.39
N LEU A 987 -6.36 -26.10 -1.61
CA LEU A 987 -5.87 -25.47 -2.83
C LEU A 987 -4.34 -25.58 -2.94
N SER A 988 -3.60 -25.37 -1.86
CA SER A 988 -2.13 -25.50 -1.84
C SER A 988 -1.61 -26.92 -2.06
N ARG A 989 -2.37 -27.94 -1.64
CA ARG A 989 -1.96 -29.36 -1.73
C ARG A 989 -2.42 -30.01 -3.03
N ASP A 990 -3.70 -29.90 -3.33
CA ASP A 990 -4.37 -30.77 -4.31
C ASP A 990 -4.47 -30.13 -5.69
N VAL A 991 -4.39 -28.80 -5.81
CA VAL A 991 -4.50 -28.10 -7.10
C VAL A 991 -3.14 -28.06 -7.80
N GLU A 992 -3.14 -28.41 -9.08
CA GLU A 992 -1.99 -28.31 -9.97
C GLU A 992 -2.04 -27.02 -10.80
N ALA A 993 -3.23 -26.62 -11.25
CA ALA A 993 -3.43 -25.41 -12.05
C ALA A 993 -4.88 -24.91 -11.94
N LEU A 994 -5.06 -23.61 -12.20
CA LEU A 994 -6.36 -22.97 -12.36
C LEU A 994 -6.54 -22.53 -13.82
N VAL A 995 -7.66 -22.87 -14.43
CA VAL A 995 -8.02 -22.42 -15.79
C VAL A 995 -9.25 -21.52 -15.71
N VAL A 996 -9.21 -20.37 -16.36
CA VAL A 996 -10.18 -19.28 -16.23
C VAL A 996 -10.65 -18.75 -17.57
N ASP A 997 -11.85 -18.16 -17.57
CA ASP A 997 -12.41 -17.49 -18.73
C ASP A 997 -11.79 -16.08 -18.91
N PRO A 998 -11.37 -15.70 -20.14
CA PRO A 998 -10.82 -14.39 -20.44
C PRO A 998 -11.75 -13.22 -20.10
N SER A 999 -13.08 -13.41 -20.10
CA SER A 999 -14.03 -12.32 -19.86
C SER A 999 -13.78 -11.64 -18.52
N PHE A 1000 -13.37 -12.40 -17.49
CA PHE A 1000 -13.12 -11.89 -16.14
C PHE A 1000 -11.95 -10.90 -16.03
N PHE A 1001 -11.11 -10.78 -17.05
CA PHE A 1001 -10.04 -9.77 -17.13
C PHE A 1001 -10.44 -8.52 -17.89
N THR A 1002 -11.60 -8.56 -18.56
CA THR A 1002 -12.06 -7.43 -19.38
C THR A 1002 -12.84 -6.41 -18.57
N ARG A 1003 -13.54 -6.83 -17.50
CA ARG A 1003 -14.40 -5.97 -16.67
C ARG A 1003 -14.34 -6.42 -15.19
N GLY A 1004 -14.57 -5.51 -14.25
CA GLY A 1004 -14.67 -5.82 -12.81
C GLY A 1004 -13.38 -6.34 -12.15
N GLY A 1005 -13.50 -6.78 -10.89
CA GLY A 1005 -12.35 -7.22 -10.07
C GLY A 1005 -12.09 -8.74 -10.04
N THR A 1006 -12.96 -9.55 -10.65
CA THR A 1006 -12.91 -11.03 -10.53
C THR A 1006 -11.60 -11.61 -11.08
N GLY A 1007 -11.08 -11.10 -12.20
CA GLY A 1007 -9.82 -11.57 -12.78
C GLY A 1007 -8.61 -11.34 -11.87
N LEU A 1008 -8.56 -10.22 -11.14
CA LEU A 1008 -7.50 -9.94 -10.18
C LEU A 1008 -7.52 -10.92 -9.00
N LEU A 1009 -8.72 -11.24 -8.50
CA LEU A 1009 -8.89 -12.21 -7.43
C LEU A 1009 -8.48 -13.63 -7.86
N LEU A 1010 -8.73 -14.00 -9.12
CA LEU A 1010 -8.28 -15.28 -9.68
C LEU A 1010 -6.75 -15.36 -9.80
N LEU A 1011 -6.08 -14.26 -10.15
CA LEU A 1011 -4.61 -14.19 -10.15
C LEU A 1011 -4.03 -14.28 -8.75
N ALA A 1012 -4.59 -13.51 -7.80
CA ALA A 1012 -4.21 -13.57 -6.40
C ALA A 1012 -4.38 -14.99 -5.84
N LEU A 1013 -5.45 -15.69 -6.22
CA LEU A 1013 -5.69 -17.08 -5.79
C LEU A 1013 -4.57 -18.04 -6.21
N GLY A 1014 -4.09 -17.92 -7.45
CA GLY A 1014 -2.96 -18.71 -7.92
C GLY A 1014 -1.64 -18.37 -7.22
N GLU A 1015 -1.40 -17.08 -6.97
CA GLU A 1015 -0.21 -16.59 -6.28
C GLU A 1015 -0.17 -17.05 -4.81
N THR A 1016 -1.28 -16.87 -4.08
CA THR A 1016 -1.40 -17.23 -2.65
C THR A 1016 -1.20 -18.73 -2.42
N TYR A 1017 -1.75 -19.59 -3.28
CA TYR A 1017 -1.72 -21.05 -3.06
C TYR A 1017 -0.72 -21.80 -3.95
N GLY A 1018 0.11 -21.09 -4.72
CA GLY A 1018 1.28 -21.67 -5.38
C GLY A 1018 0.98 -22.50 -6.62
N PHE A 1019 -0.03 -22.14 -7.42
CA PHE A 1019 -0.30 -22.80 -8.71
C PHE A 1019 -0.52 -21.78 -9.84
N PRO A 1020 -0.12 -22.13 -11.07
CA PRO A 1020 -0.28 -21.24 -12.20
C PRO A 1020 -1.74 -21.10 -12.66
N VAL A 1021 -2.06 -19.91 -13.19
CA VAL A 1021 -3.37 -19.56 -13.75
C VAL A 1021 -3.28 -19.47 -15.27
N PHE A 1022 -4.25 -20.06 -15.97
CA PHE A 1022 -4.31 -20.08 -17.43
C PHE A 1022 -5.65 -19.61 -17.95
N VAL A 1023 -5.62 -19.05 -19.15
CA VAL A 1023 -6.80 -18.51 -19.81
C VAL A 1023 -7.16 -19.41 -20.99
N HIS A 1024 -8.40 -19.90 -21.04
CA HIS A 1024 -8.91 -20.66 -22.19
C HIS A 1024 -9.53 -19.74 -23.26
N HIS A 1025 -10.13 -20.30 -24.32
CA HIS A 1025 -10.64 -19.56 -25.46
C HIS A 1025 -11.82 -18.59 -25.21
N GLY A 1026 -12.41 -18.57 -24.00
CA GLY A 1026 -13.61 -17.79 -23.68
C GLY A 1026 -14.94 -18.37 -24.17
N PHE A 1027 -16.02 -17.96 -23.54
CA PHE A 1027 -17.40 -18.15 -24.02
C PHE A 1027 -18.09 -16.81 -24.27
N GLN A 1028 -18.52 -16.59 -25.50
CA GLN A 1028 -19.14 -15.36 -25.95
C GLN A 1028 -20.08 -15.59 -27.14
N LEU A 1029 -21.29 -15.06 -27.08
CA LEU A 1029 -22.27 -15.16 -28.16
C LEU A 1029 -22.94 -13.80 -28.42
N SER A 1030 -23.19 -13.47 -29.68
CA SER A 1030 -24.06 -12.34 -30.04
C SER A 1030 -25.48 -12.61 -29.56
N SER A 1031 -26.14 -11.62 -28.96
CA SER A 1031 -27.51 -11.78 -28.45
C SER A 1031 -28.51 -12.14 -29.55
N GLY A 1032 -28.28 -11.65 -30.77
CA GLY A 1032 -29.07 -12.01 -31.96
C GLY A 1032 -28.80 -13.41 -32.51
N SER A 1033 -27.73 -14.07 -32.07
CA SER A 1033 -27.36 -15.44 -32.47
C SER A 1033 -27.80 -16.50 -31.45
N VAL A 1034 -28.48 -16.10 -30.39
CA VAL A 1034 -29.02 -17.03 -29.39
C VAL A 1034 -30.20 -17.79 -30.01
N PRO A 1035 -30.15 -19.14 -30.06
CA PRO A 1035 -31.23 -19.94 -30.63
C PRO A 1035 -32.49 -19.91 -29.76
N SER A 1036 -33.67 -19.94 -30.39
CA SER A 1036 -34.96 -20.02 -29.72
C SER A 1036 -35.42 -21.45 -29.43
N ASP A 1037 -34.79 -22.44 -30.06
CA ASP A 1037 -35.14 -23.87 -29.99
C ASP A 1037 -34.25 -24.68 -29.02
N PHE A 1038 -33.26 -24.03 -28.37
CA PHE A 1038 -32.37 -24.69 -27.42
C PHE A 1038 -32.50 -24.07 -26.01
N ARG A 1039 -32.81 -24.92 -25.01
CA ARG A 1039 -33.14 -24.54 -23.62
C ARG A 1039 -34.37 -23.63 -23.44
N GLY A 1040 -35.10 -23.34 -24.52
CA GLY A 1040 -36.43 -22.73 -24.49
C GLY A 1040 -36.51 -21.39 -25.20
N PRO A 1041 -37.71 -20.95 -25.59
CA PRO A 1041 -37.92 -19.73 -26.39
C PRO A 1041 -37.61 -18.44 -25.61
N THR A 1042 -37.40 -18.51 -24.30
CA THR A 1042 -37.07 -17.35 -23.46
C THR A 1042 -35.59 -16.98 -23.48
N MET A 1043 -34.72 -17.82 -24.05
CA MET A 1043 -33.27 -17.57 -24.10
C MET A 1043 -32.88 -16.36 -24.95
N PRO A 1044 -33.37 -16.16 -26.20
CA PRO A 1044 -33.05 -14.97 -26.97
C PRO A 1044 -33.47 -13.65 -26.30
N PRO A 1045 -34.71 -13.47 -25.78
CA PRO A 1045 -35.06 -12.23 -25.10
C PRO A 1045 -34.30 -12.05 -23.79
N LEU A 1046 -33.91 -13.13 -23.08
CA LEU A 1046 -33.06 -13.02 -21.90
C LEU A 1046 -31.65 -12.53 -22.26
N ALA A 1047 -31.06 -13.11 -23.30
CA ALA A 1047 -29.77 -12.69 -23.80
C ALA A 1047 -29.79 -11.21 -24.23
N ALA A 1048 -30.85 -10.79 -24.94
CA ALA A 1048 -31.01 -9.39 -25.34
C ALA A 1048 -31.15 -8.42 -24.15
N GLN A 1049 -31.79 -8.85 -23.05
CA GLN A 1049 -31.96 -8.03 -21.84
C GLN A 1049 -30.65 -7.76 -21.12
N ILE A 1050 -29.77 -8.77 -21.00
CA ILE A 1050 -28.52 -8.65 -20.23
C ILE A 1050 -27.31 -8.29 -21.10
N ALA A 1051 -27.44 -8.38 -22.42
CA ALA A 1051 -26.32 -8.16 -23.34
C ALA A 1051 -25.72 -6.77 -23.22
N LEU A 1052 -24.39 -6.72 -23.21
CA LEU A 1052 -23.63 -5.48 -23.29
C LEU A 1052 -23.09 -5.34 -24.72
N ASN A 1053 -23.42 -4.25 -25.40
CA ASN A 1053 -23.05 -4.02 -26.81
C ASN A 1053 -23.49 -5.16 -27.76
N GLY A 1054 -24.65 -5.77 -27.48
CA GLY A 1054 -25.20 -6.87 -28.29
C GLY A 1054 -24.50 -8.22 -28.10
N ILE A 1055 -23.64 -8.34 -27.09
CA ILE A 1055 -22.88 -9.55 -26.79
C ILE A 1055 -23.23 -10.04 -25.39
N VAL A 1056 -23.31 -11.36 -25.22
CA VAL A 1056 -23.40 -12.04 -23.93
C VAL A 1056 -22.16 -12.92 -23.75
N ASP A 1057 -21.44 -12.72 -22.65
CA ASP A 1057 -20.32 -13.57 -22.22
C ASP A 1057 -20.54 -14.04 -20.78
N VAL A 1058 -19.59 -14.83 -20.27
CA VAL A 1058 -19.65 -15.41 -18.93
C VAL A 1058 -19.85 -14.35 -17.85
N GLN A 1059 -19.08 -13.27 -17.91
CA GLN A 1059 -19.11 -12.23 -16.90
C GLN A 1059 -20.45 -11.49 -16.88
N ILE A 1060 -21.07 -11.27 -18.03
CA ILE A 1060 -22.40 -10.63 -18.10
C ILE A 1060 -23.46 -11.49 -17.39
N ILE A 1061 -23.44 -12.81 -17.59
CA ILE A 1061 -24.31 -13.73 -16.83
C ILE A 1061 -23.96 -13.67 -15.34
N GLY A 1062 -22.69 -13.50 -15.01
CA GLY A 1062 -22.16 -13.18 -13.69
C GLY A 1062 -22.84 -12.01 -12.98
N GLU A 1063 -22.74 -10.86 -13.63
CA GLU A 1063 -23.27 -9.57 -13.18
C GLU A 1063 -24.79 -9.61 -13.05
N ALA A 1064 -25.50 -10.18 -14.03
CA ALA A 1064 -26.95 -10.37 -13.95
C ALA A 1064 -27.37 -11.19 -12.71
N VAL A 1065 -26.64 -12.26 -12.37
CA VAL A 1065 -26.92 -13.02 -11.14
C VAL A 1065 -26.71 -12.15 -9.89
N LYS A 1066 -25.64 -11.37 -9.83
CA LYS A 1066 -25.38 -10.49 -8.67
C LYS A 1066 -26.47 -9.44 -8.51
N ASP A 1067 -26.84 -8.79 -9.61
CA ASP A 1067 -27.84 -7.73 -9.62
C ASP A 1067 -29.21 -8.27 -9.20
N TRP A 1068 -29.61 -9.42 -9.71
CA TRP A 1068 -30.91 -10.03 -9.39
C TRP A 1068 -30.98 -10.56 -7.96
N VAL A 1069 -29.86 -11.07 -7.42
CA VAL A 1069 -29.79 -11.45 -6.00
C VAL A 1069 -29.85 -10.22 -5.10
N ALA A 1070 -29.27 -9.08 -5.51
CA ALA A 1070 -29.29 -7.84 -4.75
C ALA A 1070 -30.64 -7.11 -4.82
N CYS A 1071 -31.31 -7.15 -5.97
CA CYS A 1071 -32.58 -6.46 -6.21
C CYS A 1071 -33.50 -7.31 -7.12
N ALA A 1072 -34.53 -7.91 -6.52
CA ALA A 1072 -35.47 -8.78 -7.23
C ALA A 1072 -36.32 -8.03 -8.28
N ASP A 1073 -36.49 -6.71 -8.15
CA ASP A 1073 -37.28 -5.91 -9.10
C ASP A 1073 -36.65 -5.88 -10.51
N LEU A 1074 -35.34 -6.17 -10.62
CA LEU A 1074 -34.61 -6.24 -11.89
C LEU A 1074 -34.95 -7.49 -12.73
N LEU A 1075 -35.67 -8.45 -12.17
CA LEU A 1075 -36.17 -9.61 -12.92
C LEU A 1075 -37.26 -9.22 -13.93
N GLY A 1076 -37.98 -8.12 -13.71
CA GLY A 1076 -39.15 -7.75 -14.49
C GLY A 1076 -40.23 -8.83 -14.45
N ASP A 1077 -40.77 -9.20 -15.61
CA ASP A 1077 -41.89 -10.16 -15.72
C ASP A 1077 -41.45 -11.64 -15.69
N ARG A 1078 -40.19 -11.93 -15.32
CA ARG A 1078 -39.58 -13.29 -15.41
C ARG A 1078 -39.86 -14.22 -14.22
N GLY A 1079 -40.82 -13.86 -13.38
CA GLY A 1079 -41.24 -14.66 -12.23
C GLY A 1079 -40.36 -14.43 -10.99
N ASP A 1080 -40.15 -15.47 -10.19
CA ASP A 1080 -39.38 -15.37 -8.94
C ASP A 1080 -37.86 -15.50 -9.16
N LEU A 1081 -37.08 -15.15 -8.13
CA LEU A 1081 -35.61 -15.21 -8.19
C LEU A 1081 -35.09 -16.61 -8.56
N ALA A 1082 -35.73 -17.68 -8.09
CA ALA A 1082 -35.29 -19.04 -8.38
C ALA A 1082 -35.50 -19.38 -9.87
N GLN A 1083 -36.62 -18.93 -10.45
CA GLN A 1083 -36.91 -19.06 -11.88
C GLN A 1083 -35.93 -18.24 -12.73
N GLY A 1084 -35.66 -16.98 -12.37
CA GLY A 1084 -34.69 -16.14 -13.07
C GLY A 1084 -33.27 -16.71 -13.05
N LEU A 1085 -32.78 -17.14 -11.88
CA LEU A 1085 -31.46 -17.78 -11.76
C LEU A 1085 -31.37 -19.09 -12.56
N GLN A 1086 -32.47 -19.84 -12.63
CA GLN A 1086 -32.56 -21.03 -13.47
C GLN A 1086 -32.48 -20.66 -14.96
N GLU A 1087 -33.14 -19.59 -15.43
CA GLU A 1087 -33.01 -19.13 -16.82
C GLU A 1087 -31.57 -18.68 -17.15
N LEU A 1088 -30.89 -17.96 -16.25
CA LEU A 1088 -29.50 -17.55 -16.45
C LEU A 1088 -28.54 -18.76 -16.54
N LYS A 1089 -28.81 -19.81 -15.76
CA LYS A 1089 -28.10 -21.08 -15.88
C LYS A 1089 -28.38 -21.78 -17.23
N LEU A 1090 -29.61 -21.72 -17.72
CA LEU A 1090 -29.95 -22.24 -19.04
C LEU A 1090 -29.24 -21.45 -20.15
N LEU A 1091 -29.15 -20.13 -20.03
CA LEU A 1091 -28.40 -19.26 -20.94
C LEU A 1091 -26.90 -19.59 -20.92
N TRP A 1092 -26.33 -19.91 -19.75
CA TRP A 1092 -24.96 -20.44 -19.66
C TRP A 1092 -24.79 -21.72 -20.49
N HIS A 1093 -25.74 -22.66 -20.44
CA HIS A 1093 -25.66 -23.85 -21.30
C HIS A 1093 -25.72 -23.50 -22.80
N VAL A 1094 -26.44 -22.43 -23.18
CA VAL A 1094 -26.43 -21.92 -24.56
C VAL A 1094 -25.03 -21.42 -24.92
N LEU A 1095 -24.39 -20.63 -24.06
CA LEU A 1095 -23.01 -20.16 -24.27
C LEU A 1095 -22.02 -21.31 -24.40
N VAL A 1096 -22.09 -22.33 -23.53
CA VAL A 1096 -21.22 -23.52 -23.64
C VAL A 1096 -21.38 -24.22 -24.99
N ARG A 1097 -22.63 -24.32 -25.49
CA ARG A 1097 -22.90 -25.03 -26.74
C ARG A 1097 -22.55 -24.20 -27.98
N TYR A 1098 -22.90 -22.92 -28.02
CA TYR A 1098 -22.90 -22.10 -29.22
C TYR A 1098 -21.96 -20.88 -29.19
N GLY A 1099 -21.57 -20.43 -28.00
CA GLY A 1099 -20.71 -19.24 -27.81
C GLY A 1099 -19.23 -19.52 -27.78
#